data_AF-A0A7J9MRG0-F1
#
_entry.id   AF-A0A7J9MRG0-F1
#
_cell.length_a   1.000
_cell.length_b   1.000
_cell.length_c   1.000
_cell.angle_alpha   90.00
_cell.angle_beta   90.00
_cell.angle_gamma   90.00
#
_symmetry.space_group_name_H-M   'P 1'
#
loop_
_entity.id
_entity.type
_entity.pdbx_description
1 polymer ?
#
loop_
_entity_poly.entity_id
_entity_poly.type
_entity_poly.pdbx_seq_one_letter_code
_entity_poly.pdbx_strand_id
1 'polypeptide(L)'
;MLVLGKIGVGKSATINSIFGEEKTSIHAFEPATSVVKEITGTLDGVKLRIIDTPGLRSSAMEQGANRKVLASIKQYMKKCPPDVVVYVDRLDSQTRDLNDLPLLRSITNSLGSSIWKNAVVALTHAASAPPDGPSGSPLSYEVFVAQRSHVVQQSIAQAVGDLRMMNPSLMNPVCLVENHPSCRKNRDGHKVLPNGQTWRPQLLLLCYSIKVLSEASSLSKPQDPFDHRKLFGFRVRSPPLPYLLSWLLQSRSHPKLSADQGGENGDSDIDVDDLSDSDQEDDEDEYDKLPPFKALRKAQLAKLDKEQRKAYFEEYDYRVKLLQKKQWGEELRRMRELKKGKPAVDEYGNTGEDVDQETGGPASVPVPLPDMVLPPSFDGDNPAFRYRFLEPTSQFLARPVLDTHGWDHDCGYDGVNVEHSLAIASQFPAAVSVQLTKDKKEFNIHLDSSVSAKHGENGSTMAGFDIQNVGKQLAYVFRGETKFKNLKKNKTAAGFSVTFLGENIATGLKLEDHIVVGKRLVLVGSTGTVRSKGDSAYGANLEMRLRGADFPIDQDQSTLGLSLVKWRGDLALGANFQSQLSIGRNSKVAVRAGLNNKMSGQITVRTSSSDQLQIALTGLLPIVMAIYKSIKPRVSDNYSMY
;
A
#
# COMPACT_ATOMS: atom_id res chain seq x y z
N MET A 1 21.97 -11.38 -32.32
CA MET A 1 22.29 -10.12 -31.61
C MET A 1 21.82 -8.94 -32.45
N LEU A 2 21.23 -7.92 -31.82
CA LEU A 2 20.89 -6.63 -32.45
C LEU A 2 21.78 -5.53 -31.89
N VAL A 3 22.50 -4.79 -32.73
CA VAL A 3 23.41 -3.72 -32.27
C VAL A 3 22.77 -2.36 -32.48
N LEU A 4 22.56 -1.61 -31.39
CA LEU A 4 21.95 -0.28 -31.38
C LEU A 4 22.93 0.76 -30.82
N GLY A 5 22.73 2.04 -31.13
CA GLY A 5 23.55 3.12 -30.60
C GLY A 5 23.60 4.34 -31.52
N LYS A 6 24.24 5.41 -31.07
CA LYS A 6 24.36 6.66 -31.83
C LYS A 6 25.24 6.48 -33.07
N ILE A 7 25.29 7.47 -33.94
CA ILE A 7 26.29 7.53 -35.03
C ILE A 7 27.69 7.68 -34.41
N GLY A 8 28.70 7.03 -35.00
CA GLY A 8 30.10 7.22 -34.61
C GLY A 8 30.56 6.54 -33.32
N VAL A 9 29.70 5.79 -32.63
CA VAL A 9 30.07 5.09 -31.37
C VAL A 9 30.83 3.77 -31.58
N GLY A 10 31.10 3.38 -32.82
CA GLY A 10 31.87 2.16 -33.12
C GLY A 10 31.07 0.86 -33.25
N LYS A 11 29.76 0.91 -33.54
CA LYS A 11 28.91 -0.30 -33.75
C LYS A 11 29.52 -1.32 -34.72
N SER A 12 29.75 -0.91 -35.97
CA SER A 12 30.30 -1.78 -37.03
C SER A 12 31.73 -2.22 -36.73
N ALA A 13 32.55 -1.36 -36.10
CA ALA A 13 33.89 -1.72 -35.65
C ALA A 13 33.87 -2.81 -34.55
N THR A 14 32.90 -2.76 -33.65
CA THR A 14 32.66 -3.81 -32.64
C THR A 14 32.27 -5.12 -33.31
N ILE A 15 31.45 -5.08 -34.37
CA ILE A 15 31.05 -6.28 -35.13
C ILE A 15 32.28 -6.94 -35.78
N ASN A 16 33.11 -6.17 -36.48
CA ASN A 16 34.34 -6.68 -37.07
C ASN A 16 35.26 -7.28 -35.98
N SER A 17 35.37 -6.62 -34.83
CA SER A 17 36.20 -7.11 -33.72
C SER A 17 35.65 -8.37 -33.04
N ILE A 18 34.32 -8.55 -33.01
CA ILE A 18 33.68 -9.78 -32.52
C ILE A 18 34.02 -10.96 -33.44
N PHE A 19 33.94 -10.76 -34.76
CA PHE A 19 34.29 -11.81 -35.73
C PHE A 19 35.80 -12.01 -35.88
N GLY A 20 36.61 -10.99 -35.59
CA GLY A 20 38.07 -11.02 -35.80
C GLY A 20 38.47 -10.78 -37.26
N GLU A 21 37.55 -10.36 -38.11
CA GLU A 21 37.72 -10.11 -39.54
C GLU A 21 36.82 -8.93 -39.98
N GLU A 22 37.14 -8.34 -41.13
CA GLU A 22 36.40 -7.20 -41.66
C GLU A 22 35.11 -7.67 -42.37
N LYS A 23 33.98 -7.65 -41.65
CA LYS A 23 32.64 -8.00 -42.19
C LYS A 23 31.85 -6.78 -42.65
N THR A 24 32.20 -5.59 -42.19
CA THR A 24 31.49 -4.34 -42.45
C THR A 24 32.47 -3.21 -42.70
N SER A 25 32.13 -2.33 -43.63
CA SER A 25 32.90 -1.11 -43.85
C SER A 25 32.76 -0.16 -42.66
N ILE A 26 33.87 0.48 -42.28
CA ILE A 26 33.93 1.49 -41.23
C ILE A 26 34.41 2.82 -41.81
N HIS A 27 33.75 3.92 -41.46
CA HIS A 27 34.14 5.27 -41.87
C HIS A 27 34.13 6.21 -40.66
N ALA A 28 35.12 7.10 -40.58
CA ALA A 28 35.28 8.03 -39.45
C ALA A 28 34.42 9.29 -39.58
N PHE A 29 34.17 9.75 -40.80
CA PHE A 29 33.52 11.05 -41.08
C PHE A 29 32.12 10.92 -41.70
N GLU A 30 31.79 9.77 -42.29
CA GLU A 30 30.52 9.55 -42.97
C GLU A 30 29.75 8.35 -42.37
N PRO A 31 28.40 8.37 -42.38
CA PRO A 31 27.60 7.22 -41.96
C PRO A 31 27.81 5.99 -42.85
N ALA A 32 28.60 5.02 -42.39
CA ALA A 32 28.91 3.80 -43.14
C ALA A 32 27.71 2.84 -43.33
N THR A 33 26.78 2.82 -42.37
CA THR A 33 25.61 1.92 -42.40
C THR A 33 24.34 2.74 -42.57
N SER A 34 23.75 2.71 -43.77
CA SER A 34 22.50 3.41 -44.12
C SER A 34 21.26 2.51 -44.05
N VAL A 35 21.44 1.19 -44.10
CA VAL A 35 20.38 0.18 -44.07
C VAL A 35 20.71 -0.90 -43.02
N VAL A 36 19.69 -1.50 -42.42
CA VAL A 36 19.85 -2.64 -41.51
C VAL A 36 20.44 -3.82 -42.27
N LYS A 37 21.59 -4.34 -41.83
CA LYS A 37 22.31 -5.45 -42.47
C LYS A 37 22.41 -6.64 -41.53
N GLU A 38 22.21 -7.83 -42.07
CA GLU A 38 22.43 -9.08 -41.36
C GLU A 38 23.82 -9.62 -41.66
N ILE A 39 24.60 -9.90 -40.62
CA ILE A 39 25.95 -10.44 -40.71
C ILE A 39 25.95 -11.77 -40.00
N THR A 40 26.41 -12.81 -40.69
CA THR A 40 26.50 -14.17 -40.13
C THR A 40 27.95 -14.63 -40.13
N GLY A 41 28.32 -15.43 -39.14
CA GLY A 41 29.62 -16.07 -39.05
C GLY A 41 29.63 -17.15 -37.97
N THR A 42 30.68 -17.94 -37.92
CA THR A 42 30.84 -19.01 -36.92
C THR A 42 32.03 -18.67 -36.03
N LEU A 43 31.81 -18.62 -34.72
CA LEU A 43 32.85 -18.37 -33.70
C LEU A 43 32.92 -19.58 -32.78
N ASP A 44 34.09 -20.22 -32.71
CA ASP A 44 34.36 -21.38 -31.85
C ASP A 44 33.28 -22.48 -31.93
N GLY A 45 32.80 -22.76 -33.15
CA GLY A 45 31.76 -23.75 -33.43
C GLY A 45 30.31 -23.24 -33.28
N VAL A 46 30.09 -22.01 -32.81
CA VAL A 46 28.77 -21.43 -32.65
C VAL A 46 28.42 -20.46 -33.78
N LYS A 47 27.28 -20.68 -34.44
CA LYS A 47 26.77 -19.79 -35.48
C LYS A 47 26.20 -18.52 -34.86
N LEU A 48 26.83 -17.39 -35.14
CA LEU A 48 26.42 -16.07 -34.69
C LEU A 48 25.76 -15.29 -35.83
N ARG A 49 24.64 -14.63 -35.51
CA ARG A 49 23.94 -13.69 -36.38
C ARG A 49 23.88 -12.33 -35.70
N ILE A 50 24.47 -11.32 -36.31
CA ILE A 50 24.49 -9.95 -35.80
C ILE A 50 23.78 -9.04 -36.80
N ILE A 51 22.81 -8.27 -36.30
CA ILE A 51 22.08 -7.28 -37.06
C ILE A 51 22.77 -5.94 -36.83
N ASP A 52 23.49 -5.45 -37.83
CA ASP A 52 24.06 -4.09 -37.83
C ASP A 52 22.96 -3.08 -38.20
N THR A 53 22.90 -1.98 -37.45
CA THR A 53 21.89 -0.95 -37.65
C THR A 53 22.50 0.41 -37.95
N PRO A 54 21.82 1.25 -38.75
CA PRO A 54 22.21 2.64 -38.91
C PRO A 54 22.29 3.35 -37.56
N GLY A 55 23.28 4.23 -37.41
CA GLY A 55 23.42 5.00 -36.17
C GLY A 55 22.28 6.01 -36.00
N LEU A 56 21.84 6.16 -34.75
CA LEU A 56 20.82 7.13 -34.40
C LEU A 56 21.44 8.50 -34.12
N ARG A 57 20.74 9.57 -34.49
CA ARG A 57 21.19 10.95 -34.29
C ARG A 57 20.76 11.47 -32.93
N SER A 58 21.62 12.23 -32.26
CA SER A 58 21.34 12.76 -30.92
C SER A 58 20.45 14.01 -30.93
N SER A 59 20.39 14.77 -32.03
CA SER A 59 19.64 16.03 -32.09
C SER A 59 18.12 15.81 -32.00
N ALA A 60 17.45 16.62 -31.17
CA ALA A 60 16.00 16.63 -31.05
C ALA A 60 15.30 17.02 -32.37
N MET A 61 15.93 17.84 -33.20
CA MET A 61 15.40 18.26 -34.51
C MET A 61 15.40 17.12 -35.54
N GLU A 62 16.17 16.05 -35.30
CA GLU A 62 16.37 14.94 -36.24
C GLU A 62 15.61 13.66 -35.85
N GLN A 63 14.70 13.75 -34.87
CA GLN A 63 13.89 12.62 -34.40
C GLN A 63 13.05 11.99 -35.53
N GLY A 64 12.66 12.76 -36.55
CA GLY A 64 11.98 12.24 -37.73
C GLY A 64 12.81 11.23 -38.53
N ALA A 65 14.13 11.48 -38.67
CA ALA A 65 15.04 10.56 -39.33
C ALA A 65 15.24 9.28 -38.47
N ASN A 66 15.41 9.45 -37.15
CA ASN A 66 15.50 8.32 -36.22
C ASN A 66 14.24 7.44 -36.26
N ARG A 67 13.05 8.03 -36.38
CA ARG A 67 11.78 7.28 -36.47
C ARG A 67 11.73 6.37 -37.69
N LYS A 68 12.27 6.82 -38.85
CA LYS A 68 12.39 5.98 -40.05
C LYS A 68 13.33 4.80 -39.80
N VAL A 69 14.51 5.05 -39.24
CA VAL A 69 15.50 4.00 -38.91
C VAL A 69 14.91 2.98 -37.92
N LEU A 70 14.29 3.45 -36.84
CA LEU A 70 13.66 2.60 -35.83
C LEU A 70 12.48 1.79 -36.39
N ALA A 71 11.72 2.35 -37.34
CA ALA A 71 10.68 1.61 -38.04
C ALA A 71 11.26 0.47 -38.90
N SER A 72 12.36 0.72 -39.62
CA SER A 72 13.07 -0.31 -40.39
C SER A 72 13.61 -1.42 -39.48
N ILE A 73 14.21 -1.06 -38.35
CA ILE A 73 14.68 -2.02 -37.34
C ILE A 73 13.51 -2.84 -36.80
N LYS A 74 12.39 -2.20 -36.45
CA LYS A 74 11.18 -2.88 -35.96
C LYS A 74 10.61 -3.86 -36.98
N GLN A 75 10.59 -3.49 -38.25
CA GLN A 75 10.12 -4.36 -39.33
C GLN A 75 11.04 -5.58 -39.48
N TYR A 76 12.35 -5.38 -39.37
CA TYR A 76 13.31 -6.48 -39.42
C TYR A 76 13.18 -7.41 -38.20
N MET A 77 13.00 -6.87 -36.99
CA MET A 77 12.78 -7.64 -35.75
C MET A 77 11.55 -8.55 -35.81
N LYS A 78 10.53 -8.21 -36.61
CA LYS A 78 9.36 -9.09 -36.83
C LYS A 78 9.74 -10.36 -37.60
N LYS A 79 10.73 -10.29 -38.50
CA LYS A 79 11.23 -11.44 -39.27
C LYS A 79 12.26 -12.24 -38.47
N CYS A 80 13.14 -11.56 -37.75
CA CYS A 80 14.18 -12.17 -36.94
C CYS A 80 14.21 -11.51 -35.55
N PRO A 81 13.52 -12.09 -34.56
CA PRO A 81 13.51 -11.53 -33.21
C PRO A 81 14.91 -11.66 -32.59
N PRO A 82 15.46 -10.58 -31.99
CA PRO A 82 16.81 -10.63 -31.44
C PRO A 82 16.84 -11.33 -30.08
N ASP A 83 17.74 -12.30 -29.92
CA ASP A 83 17.99 -12.96 -28.62
C ASP A 83 18.57 -11.99 -27.58
N VAL A 84 19.51 -11.15 -28.03
CA VAL A 84 20.29 -10.20 -27.22
C VAL A 84 20.41 -8.88 -27.96
N VAL A 85 20.27 -7.78 -27.22
CA VAL A 85 20.50 -6.42 -27.72
C VAL A 85 21.83 -5.91 -27.17
N VAL A 86 22.65 -5.31 -28.01
CA VAL A 86 23.90 -4.65 -27.60
C VAL A 86 23.73 -3.17 -27.86
N TYR A 87 23.57 -2.38 -26.80
CA TYR A 87 23.53 -0.94 -26.88
C TYR A 87 24.95 -0.39 -26.76
N VAL A 88 25.46 0.21 -27.83
CA VAL A 88 26.82 0.72 -27.92
C VAL A 88 26.83 2.22 -27.64
N ASP A 89 27.68 2.63 -26.71
CA ASP A 89 28.02 4.04 -26.44
C ASP A 89 29.53 4.17 -26.23
N ARG A 90 30.04 5.40 -26.16
CA ARG A 90 31.48 5.67 -25.97
C ARG A 90 31.83 5.87 -24.51
N LEU A 91 32.92 5.26 -24.05
CA LEU A 91 33.47 5.48 -22.71
C LEU A 91 34.02 6.91 -22.56
N ASP A 92 34.70 7.41 -23.60
CA ASP A 92 35.35 8.73 -23.66
C ASP A 92 34.40 9.89 -24.00
N SER A 93 33.08 9.68 -23.89
CA SER A 93 32.10 10.75 -24.10
C SER A 93 32.07 11.70 -22.89
N GLN A 94 32.43 12.97 -23.09
CA GLN A 94 32.49 13.97 -22.02
C GLN A 94 31.12 14.53 -21.58
N THR A 95 30.03 14.12 -22.23
CA THR A 95 28.68 14.58 -21.91
C THR A 95 28.19 13.96 -20.59
N ARG A 96 28.21 14.74 -19.50
CA ARG A 96 27.69 14.34 -18.18
C ARG A 96 26.16 14.45 -18.07
N ASP A 97 25.50 14.99 -19.09
CA ASP A 97 24.07 15.29 -19.07
C ASP A 97 23.21 14.14 -19.61
N LEU A 98 21.93 14.12 -19.19
CA LEU A 98 20.87 13.22 -19.68
C LEU A 98 20.44 13.51 -21.13
N ASN A 99 21.32 14.07 -21.96
CA ASN A 99 21.06 14.42 -23.36
C ASN A 99 20.67 13.22 -24.23
N ASP A 100 21.00 12.01 -23.76
CA ASP A 100 20.65 10.75 -24.43
C ASP A 100 19.23 10.27 -24.10
N LEU A 101 18.59 10.83 -23.08
CA LEU A 101 17.27 10.41 -22.62
C LEU A 101 16.18 10.50 -23.70
N PRO A 102 16.07 11.59 -24.51
CA PRO A 102 15.10 11.67 -25.59
C PRO A 102 15.31 10.57 -26.64
N LEU A 103 16.57 10.26 -26.97
CA LEU A 103 16.91 9.20 -27.92
C LEU A 103 16.53 7.83 -27.36
N LEU A 104 16.90 7.53 -26.12
CA LEU A 104 16.57 6.27 -25.45
C LEU A 104 15.04 6.08 -25.30
N ARG A 105 14.28 7.16 -25.05
CA ARG A 105 12.82 7.14 -25.07
C ARG A 105 12.29 6.83 -26.47
N SER A 106 12.85 7.42 -27.53
CA SER A 106 12.45 7.12 -28.90
C SER A 106 12.68 5.64 -29.27
N ILE A 107 13.81 5.06 -28.86
CA ILE A 107 14.09 3.62 -29.01
C ILE A 107 13.04 2.79 -28.27
N THR A 108 12.81 3.09 -27.00
CA THR A 108 11.86 2.38 -26.13
C THR A 108 10.44 2.44 -26.67
N ASN A 109 9.98 3.62 -27.11
CA ASN A 109 8.65 3.81 -27.67
C ASN A 109 8.48 3.08 -29.01
N SER A 110 9.53 3.01 -29.82
CA SER A 110 9.46 2.41 -31.16
C SER A 110 9.56 0.88 -31.11
N LEU A 111 10.55 0.36 -30.40
CA LEU A 111 10.89 -1.07 -30.37
C LEU A 111 10.27 -1.82 -29.18
N GLY A 112 9.79 -1.09 -28.16
CA GLY A 112 9.19 -1.62 -26.93
C GLY A 112 10.19 -1.73 -25.78
N SER A 113 9.69 -1.61 -24.53
CA SER A 113 10.52 -1.70 -23.32
C SER A 113 11.15 -3.09 -23.08
N SER A 114 10.62 -4.13 -23.72
CA SER A 114 11.14 -5.50 -23.59
C SER A 114 12.55 -5.67 -24.14
N ILE A 115 12.97 -4.84 -25.10
CA ILE A 115 14.31 -4.93 -25.71
C ILE A 115 15.42 -4.76 -24.67
N TRP A 116 15.14 -3.99 -23.61
CA TRP A 116 16.11 -3.66 -22.57
C TRP A 116 16.30 -4.79 -21.56
N LYS A 117 15.41 -5.80 -21.52
CA LYS A 117 15.56 -6.94 -20.61
C LYS A 117 16.75 -7.83 -20.96
N ASN A 118 17.02 -7.97 -22.25
CA ASN A 118 18.12 -8.76 -22.78
C ASN A 118 19.21 -7.86 -23.38
N ALA A 119 19.38 -6.65 -22.83
CA ALA A 119 20.34 -5.69 -23.34
C ALA A 119 21.65 -5.70 -22.54
N VAL A 120 22.77 -5.68 -23.26
CA VAL A 120 24.13 -5.43 -22.77
C VAL A 120 24.54 -4.02 -23.20
N VAL A 121 25.09 -3.23 -22.28
CA VAL A 121 25.68 -1.93 -22.60
C VAL A 121 27.15 -2.15 -22.97
N ALA A 122 27.54 -1.82 -24.20
CA ALA A 122 28.92 -1.92 -24.66
C ALA A 122 29.55 -0.52 -24.74
N LEU A 123 30.55 -0.24 -23.90
CA LEU A 123 31.27 1.03 -23.89
C LEU A 123 32.55 0.91 -24.72
N THR A 124 32.57 1.53 -25.90
CA THR A 124 33.73 1.54 -26.80
C THR A 124 34.77 2.56 -26.37
N HIS A 125 35.97 2.51 -26.97
CA HIS A 125 37.12 3.34 -26.60
C HIS A 125 37.56 3.08 -25.15
N ALA A 126 37.49 1.82 -24.73
CA ALA A 126 37.79 1.42 -23.37
C ALA A 126 39.28 1.63 -23.01
N ALA A 127 40.19 1.77 -23.98
CA ALA A 127 41.60 2.08 -23.71
C ALA A 127 41.89 3.60 -23.60
N SER A 128 40.86 4.45 -23.64
CA SER A 128 41.04 5.90 -23.47
C SER A 128 41.57 6.27 -22.10
N ALA A 129 42.41 7.31 -22.05
CA ALA A 129 42.90 7.88 -20.81
C ALA A 129 41.73 8.48 -20.00
N PRO A 130 41.67 8.23 -18.67
CA PRO A 130 40.69 8.86 -17.82
C PRO A 130 40.78 10.40 -17.86
N PRO A 131 39.66 11.13 -17.83
CA PRO A 131 39.69 12.58 -17.77
C PRO A 131 40.17 13.07 -16.40
N ASP A 132 40.57 14.33 -16.34
CA ASP A 132 40.97 14.98 -15.10
C ASP A 132 39.79 15.11 -14.12
N GLY A 133 40.05 14.80 -12.86
CA GLY A 133 39.10 14.92 -11.77
C GLY A 133 38.92 16.36 -11.30
N PRO A 134 38.03 16.60 -10.32
CA PRO A 134 37.78 17.94 -9.78
C PRO A 134 39.02 18.61 -9.16
N SER A 135 40.01 17.81 -8.75
CA SER A 135 41.30 18.24 -8.22
C SER A 135 42.36 18.56 -9.29
N GLY A 136 42.03 18.44 -10.58
CA GLY A 136 42.98 18.62 -11.69
C GLY A 136 43.94 17.44 -11.92
N SER A 137 43.80 16.34 -11.16
CA SER A 137 44.54 15.09 -11.35
C SER A 137 43.68 14.05 -12.09
N PRO A 138 44.25 13.21 -12.98
CA PRO A 138 43.49 12.18 -13.70
C PRO A 138 42.70 11.27 -12.76
N LEU A 139 41.44 10.97 -13.12
CA LEU A 139 40.65 9.99 -12.39
C LEU A 139 41.28 8.59 -12.48
N SER A 140 41.03 7.74 -11.49
CA SER A 140 41.36 6.33 -11.65
C SER A 140 40.49 5.72 -12.75
N TYR A 141 41.06 4.75 -13.49
CA TYR A 141 40.37 4.10 -14.59
C TYR A 141 39.04 3.46 -14.16
N GLU A 142 39.02 2.85 -12.97
CA GLU A 142 37.81 2.24 -12.41
C GLU A 142 36.71 3.27 -12.10
N VAL A 143 37.08 4.43 -11.55
CA VAL A 143 36.12 5.52 -11.27
C VAL A 143 35.56 6.09 -12.58
N PHE A 144 36.41 6.27 -13.59
CA PHE A 144 35.99 6.73 -14.91
C PHE A 144 34.97 5.77 -15.55
N VAL A 145 35.26 4.47 -15.53
CA VAL A 145 34.35 3.43 -16.02
C VAL A 145 33.05 3.41 -15.22
N ALA A 146 33.12 3.42 -13.89
CA ALA A 146 31.95 3.36 -13.03
C ALA A 146 31.01 4.56 -13.24
N GLN A 147 31.56 5.79 -13.31
CA GLN A 147 30.78 6.99 -13.56
C GLN A 147 30.03 6.92 -14.88
N ARG A 148 30.72 6.56 -15.97
CA ARG A 148 30.08 6.50 -17.29
C ARG A 148 29.08 5.36 -17.42
N SER A 149 29.39 4.21 -16.84
CA SER A 149 28.48 3.07 -16.74
C SER A 149 27.17 3.45 -16.05
N HIS A 150 27.28 4.10 -14.89
CA HIS A 150 26.12 4.51 -14.10
C HIS A 150 25.22 5.49 -14.87
N VAL A 151 25.80 6.50 -15.53
CA VAL A 151 25.03 7.50 -16.30
C VAL A 151 24.22 6.84 -17.42
N VAL A 152 24.84 5.91 -18.17
CA VAL A 152 24.15 5.21 -19.28
C VAL A 152 23.06 4.28 -18.74
N GLN A 153 23.35 3.50 -17.69
CA GLN A 153 22.38 2.61 -17.06
C GLN A 153 21.18 3.38 -16.47
N GLN A 154 21.44 4.49 -15.78
CA GLN A 154 20.40 5.36 -15.23
C GLN A 154 19.56 6.00 -16.34
N SER A 155 20.18 6.44 -17.43
CA SER A 155 19.47 7.01 -18.58
C SER A 155 18.55 5.98 -19.25
N ILE A 156 19.00 4.73 -19.39
CA ILE A 156 18.17 3.63 -19.90
C ILE A 156 17.02 3.35 -18.93
N ALA A 157 17.28 3.24 -17.63
CA ALA A 157 16.25 2.99 -16.62
C ALA A 157 15.17 4.09 -16.62
N GLN A 158 15.57 5.37 -16.70
CA GLN A 158 14.66 6.50 -16.82
C GLN A 158 13.87 6.50 -18.14
N ALA A 159 14.47 6.07 -19.26
CA ALA A 159 13.78 5.98 -20.54
C ALA A 159 12.70 4.88 -20.56
N VAL A 160 12.91 3.80 -19.80
CA VAL A 160 11.93 2.69 -19.71
C VAL A 160 10.75 3.01 -18.80
N GLY A 161 10.96 3.82 -17.75
CA GLY A 161 9.89 4.20 -16.81
C GLY A 161 9.39 3.08 -15.90
N ASP A 162 10.07 1.93 -15.86
CA ASP A 162 9.80 0.81 -14.96
C ASP A 162 10.72 0.91 -13.73
N LEU A 163 10.13 1.19 -12.56
CA LEU A 163 10.83 1.33 -11.27
C LEU A 163 11.67 0.08 -10.91
N ARG A 164 11.36 -1.09 -11.48
CA ARG A 164 12.11 -2.33 -11.23
C ARG A 164 13.52 -2.33 -11.81
N MET A 165 13.79 -1.53 -12.84
CA MET A 165 15.15 -1.39 -13.42
C MET A 165 15.98 -0.29 -12.73
N MET A 166 15.46 0.34 -11.67
CA MET A 166 16.25 1.14 -10.72
C MET A 166 16.85 0.30 -9.59
N ASN A 167 16.53 -0.99 -9.50
CA ASN A 167 17.21 -1.90 -8.59
C ASN A 167 18.61 -2.21 -9.13
N PRO A 168 19.70 -1.98 -8.38
CA PRO A 168 21.07 -2.26 -8.82
C PRO A 168 21.28 -3.68 -9.34
N SER A 169 20.52 -4.66 -8.84
CA SER A 169 20.62 -6.07 -9.25
C SER A 169 19.92 -6.40 -10.59
N LEU A 170 19.19 -5.44 -11.17
CA LEU A 170 18.43 -5.59 -12.42
C LEU A 170 18.89 -4.60 -13.52
N MET A 171 19.98 -3.85 -13.28
CA MET A 171 20.58 -2.99 -14.29
C MET A 171 21.21 -3.79 -15.42
N ASN A 172 21.23 -3.21 -16.62
CA ASN A 172 21.87 -3.83 -17.78
C ASN A 172 23.37 -4.05 -17.53
N PRO A 173 23.89 -5.25 -17.77
CA PRO A 173 25.33 -5.50 -17.62
C PRO A 173 26.11 -4.62 -18.59
N VAL A 174 27.25 -4.10 -18.11
CA VAL A 174 28.14 -3.25 -18.90
C VAL A 174 29.37 -4.06 -19.29
N CYS A 175 29.75 -3.98 -20.56
CA CYS A 175 30.99 -4.53 -21.10
C CYS A 175 31.81 -3.41 -21.72
N LEU A 176 33.09 -3.39 -21.41
CA LEU A 176 34.05 -2.49 -22.05
C LEU A 176 34.47 -3.09 -23.39
N VAL A 177 34.74 -2.25 -24.39
CA VAL A 177 35.12 -2.69 -25.75
C VAL A 177 36.23 -1.80 -26.28
N GLU A 178 37.29 -2.42 -26.81
CA GLU A 178 38.35 -1.69 -27.51
C GLU A 178 38.57 -2.24 -28.93
N ASN A 179 38.18 -1.42 -29.91
CA ASN A 179 38.22 -1.77 -31.32
C ASN A 179 39.52 -1.32 -32.00
N HIS A 180 40.27 -0.39 -31.41
CA HIS A 180 41.46 0.17 -32.02
C HIS A 180 42.50 -0.93 -32.34
N PRO A 181 43.16 -0.92 -33.51
CA PRO A 181 44.16 -1.92 -33.87
C PRO A 181 45.37 -1.94 -32.92
N SER A 182 45.75 -0.78 -32.38
CA SER A 182 46.87 -0.65 -31.42
C SER A 182 46.53 -1.04 -29.98
N CYS A 183 45.34 -1.59 -29.73
CA CYS A 183 44.98 -2.11 -28.41
C CYS A 183 46.03 -3.14 -27.95
N ARG A 184 46.49 -3.02 -26.71
CA ARG A 184 47.47 -3.92 -26.10
C ARG A 184 46.95 -5.36 -26.21
N LYS A 185 47.84 -6.30 -26.53
CA LYS A 185 47.52 -7.73 -26.58
C LYS A 185 48.25 -8.50 -25.48
N ASN A 186 47.63 -9.56 -24.97
CA ASN A 186 48.30 -10.52 -24.10
C ASN A 186 49.20 -11.48 -24.92
N ARG A 187 49.85 -12.43 -24.24
CA ARG A 187 50.70 -13.45 -24.88
C ARG A 187 49.92 -14.33 -25.87
N ASP A 188 48.62 -14.50 -25.66
CA ASP A 188 47.72 -15.29 -26.51
C ASP A 188 47.16 -14.47 -27.70
N GLY A 189 47.59 -13.21 -27.87
CA GLY A 189 47.13 -12.34 -28.95
C GLY A 189 45.75 -11.69 -28.73
N HIS A 190 45.12 -11.89 -27.57
CA HIS A 190 43.85 -11.27 -27.20
C HIS A 190 44.04 -9.80 -26.80
N LYS A 191 43.12 -8.93 -27.23
CA LYS A 191 43.08 -7.52 -26.83
C LYS A 191 42.77 -7.39 -25.33
N VAL A 192 43.59 -6.63 -24.62
CA VAL A 192 43.55 -6.42 -23.17
C VAL A 192 43.30 -4.95 -22.86
N LEU A 193 42.37 -4.70 -21.96
CA LEU A 193 42.01 -3.37 -21.47
C LEU A 193 42.98 -2.86 -20.39
N PRO A 194 42.98 -1.56 -20.05
CA PRO A 194 43.81 -1.01 -18.98
C PRO A 194 43.67 -1.69 -17.61
N ASN A 195 42.51 -2.28 -17.32
CA ASN A 195 42.26 -3.07 -16.11
C ASN A 195 42.76 -4.53 -16.18
N GLY A 196 43.45 -4.91 -17.26
CA GLY A 196 43.98 -6.27 -17.47
C GLY A 196 42.96 -7.29 -18.02
N GLN A 197 41.71 -6.89 -18.27
CA GLN A 197 40.66 -7.81 -18.75
C GLN A 197 40.68 -7.97 -20.28
N THR A 198 40.41 -9.18 -20.75
CA THR A 198 40.17 -9.48 -22.17
C THR A 198 38.69 -9.29 -22.51
N TRP A 199 38.37 -8.25 -23.28
CA TRP A 199 36.99 -7.82 -23.44
C TRP A 199 36.15 -8.72 -24.37
N ARG A 200 36.75 -9.30 -25.42
CA ARG A 200 36.01 -10.09 -26.43
C ARG A 200 35.36 -11.33 -25.82
N PRO A 201 36.06 -12.17 -25.04
CA PRO A 201 35.43 -13.29 -24.32
C PRO A 201 34.35 -12.83 -23.32
N GLN A 202 34.58 -11.72 -22.61
CA GLN A 202 33.63 -11.18 -21.64
C GLN A 202 32.31 -10.74 -22.28
N LEU A 203 32.37 -10.04 -23.42
CA LEU A 203 31.18 -9.63 -24.17
C LEU A 203 30.38 -10.85 -24.65
N LEU A 204 31.07 -11.86 -25.19
CA LEU A 204 30.44 -13.09 -25.66
C LEU A 204 29.80 -13.86 -24.50
N LEU A 205 30.49 -13.98 -23.37
CA LEU A 205 29.97 -14.64 -22.16
C LEU A 205 28.69 -13.97 -21.67
N LEU A 206 28.65 -12.64 -21.59
CA LEU A 206 27.45 -11.89 -21.19
C LEU A 206 26.29 -12.14 -22.15
N CYS A 207 26.54 -12.08 -23.45
CA CYS A 207 25.52 -12.35 -24.47
C CYS A 207 24.99 -13.79 -24.38
N TYR A 208 25.85 -14.79 -24.26
CA TYR A 208 25.43 -16.18 -24.09
C TYR A 208 24.63 -16.39 -22.80
N SER A 209 25.08 -15.81 -21.69
CA SER A 209 24.40 -15.92 -20.39
C SER A 209 22.99 -15.34 -20.44
N ILE A 210 22.82 -14.17 -21.07
CA ILE A 210 21.50 -13.55 -21.25
C ILE A 210 20.59 -14.42 -22.12
N LYS A 211 21.13 -14.98 -23.22
CA LYS A 211 20.37 -15.87 -24.09
C LYS A 211 19.84 -17.09 -23.32
N VAL A 212 20.73 -17.80 -22.63
CA VAL A 212 20.37 -18.99 -21.83
C VAL A 212 19.36 -18.64 -20.74
N LEU A 213 19.56 -17.53 -20.04
CA LEU A 213 18.63 -17.07 -19.00
C LEU A 213 17.24 -16.73 -19.57
N SER A 214 17.20 -16.11 -20.75
CA SER A 214 15.96 -15.77 -21.45
C SER A 214 15.20 -17.02 -21.90
N GLU A 215 15.89 -18.06 -22.37
CA GLU A 215 15.30 -19.35 -22.74
C GLU A 215 14.80 -20.13 -21.51
N ALA A 216 15.58 -20.17 -20.42
CA ALA A 216 15.14 -20.78 -19.17
C ALA A 216 13.88 -20.09 -18.60
N SER A 217 13.84 -18.75 -18.68
CA SER A 217 12.71 -17.94 -18.21
C SER A 217 11.45 -18.07 -19.05
N SER A 218 11.57 -18.47 -20.33
CA SER A 218 10.41 -18.71 -21.19
C SER A 218 9.80 -20.08 -20.94
N LEU A 219 10.62 -21.07 -20.58
CA LEU A 219 10.16 -22.42 -20.21
C LEU A 219 9.47 -22.46 -18.85
N SER A 220 9.85 -21.58 -17.92
CA SER A 220 9.34 -21.58 -16.55
C SER A 220 8.01 -20.83 -16.34
N LYS A 221 7.36 -20.32 -17.40
CA LYS A 221 6.09 -19.58 -17.31
C LYS A 221 5.02 -20.24 -18.18
N PRO A 222 3.83 -20.60 -17.63
CA PRO A 222 2.68 -20.93 -18.49
C PRO A 222 2.37 -19.72 -19.38
N GLN A 223 2.11 -19.98 -20.67
CA GLN A 223 1.84 -18.97 -21.69
C GLN A 223 0.61 -18.13 -21.28
N ASP A 224 0.83 -16.89 -20.84
CA ASP A 224 -0.19 -15.86 -20.92
C ASP A 224 -0.23 -15.34 -22.37
N PRO A 225 -1.41 -15.28 -23.02
CA PRO A 225 -1.51 -14.75 -24.37
C PRO A 225 -1.10 -13.27 -24.37
N PHE A 226 -0.08 -12.95 -25.17
CA PHE A 226 0.42 -11.60 -25.36
C PHE A 226 -0.63 -10.75 -26.09
N ASP A 227 -1.29 -9.87 -25.36
CA ASP A 227 -2.30 -8.96 -25.91
C ASP A 227 -1.64 -7.69 -26.49
N HIS A 228 -1.81 -7.46 -27.80
CA HIS A 228 -1.17 -6.39 -28.58
C HIS A 228 -1.91 -5.03 -28.55
N ARG A 229 -2.92 -4.87 -27.69
CA ARG A 229 -3.62 -3.58 -27.51
C ARG A 229 -3.28 -2.97 -26.16
N LYS A 230 -2.31 -2.06 -26.14
CA LYS A 230 -2.10 -1.12 -25.02
C LYS A 230 -1.71 0.26 -25.56
N LEU A 231 -2.63 1.21 -25.47
CA LEU A 231 -2.28 2.63 -25.46
C LEU A 231 -1.71 2.93 -24.07
N PHE A 232 -0.53 3.55 -24.01
CA PHE A 232 0.16 4.02 -22.79
C PHE A 232 0.95 3.03 -21.91
N GLY A 233 1.49 1.92 -22.43
CA GLY A 233 2.76 1.36 -21.95
C GLY A 233 2.92 0.86 -20.50
N PHE A 234 1.92 0.97 -19.62
CA PHE A 234 2.03 0.46 -18.24
C PHE A 234 1.77 -1.06 -18.20
N ARG A 235 2.72 -1.82 -17.63
CA ARG A 235 2.41 -3.17 -17.13
C ARG A 235 1.57 -3.02 -15.87
N VAL A 236 0.26 -2.94 -16.08
CA VAL A 236 -0.77 -2.99 -15.04
C VAL A 236 -0.88 -4.44 -14.56
N ARG A 237 -0.27 -4.77 -13.42
CA ARG A 237 -0.68 -5.97 -12.69
C ARG A 237 -1.92 -5.53 -11.90
N SER A 238 -3.09 -6.05 -12.25
CA SER A 238 -4.26 -5.90 -11.37
C SER A 238 -3.91 -6.43 -9.99
N PRO A 239 -4.44 -5.84 -8.90
CA PRO A 239 -4.34 -6.41 -7.57
C PRO A 239 -4.89 -7.84 -7.62
N PRO A 240 -4.33 -8.75 -6.83
CA PRO A 240 -4.83 -10.12 -6.77
C PRO A 240 -6.32 -10.10 -6.37
N LEU A 241 -7.14 -10.94 -7.00
CA LEU A 241 -8.58 -11.05 -6.67
C LEU A 241 -8.86 -11.25 -5.17
N PRO A 242 -8.02 -11.98 -4.40
CA PRO A 242 -8.10 -12.02 -2.94
C PRO A 242 -8.16 -10.65 -2.24
N TYR A 243 -7.48 -9.62 -2.77
CA TYR A 243 -7.54 -8.26 -2.20
C TYR A 243 -8.95 -7.65 -2.34
N LEU A 244 -9.52 -7.73 -3.54
CA LEU A 244 -10.87 -7.23 -3.80
C LEU A 244 -11.93 -8.01 -3.03
N LEU A 245 -11.73 -9.33 -2.89
CA LEU A 245 -12.57 -10.20 -2.08
C LEU A 245 -12.51 -9.85 -0.60
N SER A 246 -11.32 -9.58 -0.06
CA SER A 246 -11.15 -9.14 1.33
C SER A 246 -11.85 -7.80 1.58
N TRP A 247 -11.81 -6.87 0.63
CA TRP A 247 -12.52 -5.59 0.73
C TRP A 247 -14.03 -5.79 0.73
N LEU A 248 -14.54 -6.63 -0.18
CA LEU A 248 -15.95 -6.97 -0.26
C LEU A 248 -16.46 -7.58 1.05
N LEU A 249 -15.70 -8.50 1.65
CA LEU A 249 -16.09 -9.24 2.86
C LEU A 249 -16.09 -8.41 4.16
N GLN A 250 -15.56 -7.18 4.16
CA GLN A 250 -15.61 -6.30 5.33
C GLN A 250 -17.08 -5.97 5.68
N SER A 251 -17.47 -6.14 6.94
CA SER A 251 -18.79 -5.73 7.46
C SER A 251 -18.84 -4.20 7.56
N ARG A 252 -19.92 -3.57 7.10
CA ARG A 252 -20.10 -2.11 7.18
C ARG A 252 -21.47 -1.75 7.76
N SER A 253 -21.52 -0.75 8.62
CA SER A 253 -22.77 -0.24 9.20
C SER A 253 -23.45 0.72 8.21
N HIS A 254 -24.77 0.61 8.05
CA HIS A 254 -25.52 1.56 7.23
C HIS A 254 -25.58 2.94 7.92
N PRO A 255 -25.35 4.05 7.20
CA PRO A 255 -25.51 5.40 7.75
C PRO A 255 -26.89 5.58 8.41
N LYS A 256 -26.94 6.22 9.58
CA LYS A 256 -28.19 6.48 10.33
C LYS A 256 -28.45 7.98 10.41
N LEU A 257 -29.72 8.39 10.40
CA LEU A 257 -30.13 9.79 10.62
C LEU A 257 -29.75 10.24 12.04
N SER A 258 -29.47 11.53 12.22
CA SER A 258 -29.08 12.14 13.50
C SER A 258 -30.09 11.90 14.63
N ALA A 259 -31.39 11.82 14.33
CA ALA A 259 -32.43 11.47 15.30
C ALA A 259 -32.36 10.02 15.83
N ASP A 260 -31.52 9.17 15.24
CA ASP A 260 -31.28 7.78 15.60
C ASP A 260 -29.83 7.58 16.15
N GLN A 261 -29.02 8.64 16.17
CA GLN A 261 -27.66 8.70 16.71
C GLN A 261 -27.69 9.24 18.15
N GLY A 262 -28.23 8.46 19.08
CA GLY A 262 -28.02 8.71 20.51
C GLY A 262 -26.73 8.07 20.97
N GLY A 263 -25.71 8.88 21.26
CA GLY A 263 -24.47 8.48 21.96
C GLY A 263 -23.27 8.22 21.04
N GLU A 264 -22.27 9.09 21.11
CA GLU A 264 -20.95 8.88 20.52
C GLU A 264 -20.30 7.61 21.08
N ASN A 265 -20.28 6.55 20.26
CA ASN A 265 -19.15 5.63 20.15
C ASN A 265 -19.28 4.90 18.82
N GLY A 266 -18.28 5.10 17.98
CA GLY A 266 -18.19 4.46 16.67
C GLY A 266 -18.29 2.94 16.76
N ASP A 267 -18.83 2.38 15.68
CA ASP A 267 -18.55 1.03 15.20
C ASP A 267 -19.26 -0.16 15.87
N SER A 268 -20.38 0.07 16.57
CA SER A 268 -21.20 -1.05 17.04
C SER A 268 -22.59 -1.04 16.41
N ASP A 269 -22.83 -2.01 15.52
CA ASP A 269 -24.14 -2.39 14.92
C ASP A 269 -25.06 -3.02 15.99
N ILE A 270 -25.01 -2.49 17.22
CA ILE A 270 -25.80 -2.92 18.36
C ILE A 270 -27.13 -2.19 18.26
N ASP A 271 -28.16 -2.91 17.83
CA ASP A 271 -29.50 -2.37 17.98
C ASP A 271 -29.85 -2.39 19.47
N VAL A 272 -30.50 -1.31 19.92
CA VAL A 272 -31.00 -1.14 21.29
C VAL A 272 -31.86 -2.34 21.74
N ASP A 273 -32.47 -3.05 20.79
CA ASP A 273 -33.26 -4.27 21.02
C ASP A 273 -32.39 -5.50 21.38
N ASP A 274 -31.13 -5.57 20.96
CA ASP A 274 -30.22 -6.71 21.21
C ASP A 274 -29.73 -6.74 22.68
N LEU A 275 -29.93 -5.66 23.44
CA LEU A 275 -29.57 -5.55 24.87
C LEU A 275 -30.77 -5.79 25.81
N SER A 276 -31.98 -5.92 25.26
CA SER A 276 -33.26 -5.74 25.97
C SER A 276 -34.01 -7.04 26.27
N ASP A 277 -33.39 -8.02 26.93
CA ASP A 277 -34.17 -9.10 27.58
C ASP A 277 -33.80 -9.20 29.08
N SER A 278 -34.70 -8.65 29.90
CA SER A 278 -35.27 -9.22 31.13
C SER A 278 -34.52 -9.31 32.47
N ASP A 279 -33.34 -8.72 32.67
CA ASP A 279 -32.71 -8.76 34.02
C ASP A 279 -32.23 -7.38 34.54
N GLN A 280 -32.50 -6.27 33.82
CA GLN A 280 -32.01 -4.94 34.24
C GLN A 280 -32.85 -4.31 35.36
N GLU A 281 -34.05 -4.83 35.62
CA GLU A 281 -34.92 -4.31 36.69
C GLU A 281 -34.44 -4.74 38.09
N ASP A 282 -33.69 -5.84 38.23
CA ASP A 282 -33.22 -6.34 39.53
C ASP A 282 -31.95 -5.62 40.05
N ASP A 283 -31.09 -5.10 39.16
CA ASP A 283 -29.85 -4.40 39.50
C ASP A 283 -30.05 -2.87 39.76
N GLU A 284 -31.10 -2.26 39.19
CA GLU A 284 -31.40 -0.82 39.34
C GLU A 284 -31.67 -0.42 40.80
N ASP A 285 -32.26 -1.35 41.56
CA ASP A 285 -32.61 -1.18 42.97
C ASP A 285 -31.40 -1.28 43.92
N GLU A 286 -30.26 -1.82 43.47
CA GLU A 286 -29.10 -2.04 44.36
C GLU A 286 -28.36 -0.73 44.67
N TYR A 287 -28.28 0.21 43.71
CA TYR A 287 -27.58 1.49 43.92
C TYR A 287 -28.27 2.35 44.96
N ASP A 288 -29.60 2.43 44.88
CA ASP A 288 -30.41 3.31 45.74
C ASP A 288 -30.51 2.77 47.19
N LYS A 289 -30.14 1.50 47.40
CA LYS A 289 -30.02 0.87 48.74
C LYS A 289 -28.66 1.11 49.41
N LEU A 290 -27.66 1.66 48.70
CA LEU A 290 -26.32 1.89 49.25
C LEU A 290 -26.23 3.23 50.02
N PRO A 291 -25.54 3.28 51.17
CA PRO A 291 -25.34 4.51 51.92
C PRO A 291 -24.48 5.52 51.14
N PRO A 292 -24.63 6.83 51.37
CA PRO A 292 -23.88 7.86 50.64
C PRO A 292 -22.36 7.68 50.78
N PHE A 293 -21.66 7.63 49.65
CA PHE A 293 -20.20 7.45 49.62
C PHE A 293 -19.47 8.79 49.55
N LYS A 294 -18.57 9.04 50.50
CA LYS A 294 -17.70 10.22 50.47
C LYS A 294 -16.30 9.83 50.01
N ALA A 295 -15.93 10.25 48.81
CA ALA A 295 -14.60 9.97 48.28
C ALA A 295 -13.51 10.62 49.15
N LEU A 296 -12.52 9.82 49.55
CA LEU A 296 -11.35 10.28 50.32
C LEU A 296 -10.41 11.11 49.45
N ARG A 297 -9.87 12.20 50.00
CA ARG A 297 -8.85 13.02 49.30
C ARG A 297 -7.52 12.27 49.23
N LYS A 298 -6.66 12.62 48.26
CA LYS A 298 -5.31 12.02 48.11
C LYS A 298 -4.49 11.99 49.41
N ALA A 299 -4.58 13.05 50.22
CA ALA A 299 -3.90 13.15 51.51
C ALA A 299 -4.45 12.19 52.60
N GLN A 300 -5.72 11.78 52.49
CA GLN A 300 -6.35 10.81 53.38
C GLN A 300 -6.07 9.38 52.92
N LEU A 301 -6.02 9.16 51.60
CA LEU A 301 -5.63 7.87 50.99
C LEU A 301 -4.18 7.46 51.31
N ALA A 302 -3.29 8.45 51.47
CA ALA A 302 -1.89 8.21 51.85
C ALA A 302 -1.71 7.75 53.31
N LYS A 303 -2.73 7.90 54.15
CA LYS A 303 -2.71 7.48 55.57
C LYS A 303 -3.29 6.08 55.80
N LEU A 304 -3.86 5.45 54.77
CA LEU A 304 -4.44 4.12 54.85
C LEU A 304 -3.37 3.06 54.66
N ASP A 305 -3.57 1.92 55.31
CA ASP A 305 -2.76 0.73 55.03
C ASP A 305 -3.06 0.18 53.62
N LYS A 306 -2.14 -0.63 53.08
CA LYS A 306 -2.21 -1.14 51.70
C LYS A 306 -3.49 -1.95 51.45
N GLU A 307 -3.92 -2.74 52.44
CA GLU A 307 -5.14 -3.55 52.36
C GLU A 307 -6.41 -2.69 52.43
N GLN A 308 -6.43 -1.71 53.35
CA GLN A 308 -7.54 -0.76 53.48
C GLN A 308 -7.70 0.11 52.24
N ARG A 309 -6.58 0.52 51.63
CA ARG A 309 -6.57 1.29 50.39
C ARG A 309 -7.07 0.44 49.21
N LYS A 310 -6.73 -0.85 49.16
CA LYS A 310 -7.23 -1.79 48.14
C LYS A 310 -8.74 -1.97 48.27
N ALA A 311 -9.24 -2.27 49.48
CA ALA A 311 -10.66 -2.43 49.75
C ALA A 311 -11.48 -1.16 49.43
N TYR A 312 -10.95 0.02 49.78
CA TYR A 312 -11.58 1.30 49.42
C TYR A 312 -11.72 1.47 47.90
N PHE A 313 -10.68 1.12 47.12
CA PHE A 313 -10.75 1.24 45.67
C PHE A 313 -11.69 0.21 45.06
N GLU A 314 -11.73 -1.02 45.57
CA GLU A 314 -12.68 -2.05 45.12
C GLU A 314 -14.14 -1.61 45.36
N GLU A 315 -14.45 -1.07 46.55
CA GLU A 315 -15.78 -0.56 46.87
C GLU A 315 -16.15 0.69 46.03
N TYR A 316 -15.19 1.60 45.85
CA TYR A 316 -15.38 2.78 45.00
C TYR A 316 -15.66 2.38 43.55
N ASP A 317 -14.90 1.44 42.99
CA ASP A 317 -15.04 0.98 41.61
C ASP A 317 -16.39 0.26 41.41
N TYR A 318 -16.81 -0.56 42.36
CA TYR A 318 -18.14 -1.19 42.37
C TYR A 318 -19.26 -0.14 42.32
N ARG A 319 -19.20 0.90 43.16
CA ARG A 319 -20.19 1.99 43.18
C ARG A 319 -20.20 2.82 41.88
N VAL A 320 -19.02 3.10 41.31
CA VAL A 320 -18.92 3.80 40.02
C VAL A 320 -19.53 2.98 38.88
N LYS A 321 -19.25 1.67 38.84
CA LYS A 321 -19.85 0.76 37.84
C LYS A 321 -21.37 0.73 37.96
N LEU A 322 -21.88 0.66 39.18
CA LEU A 322 -23.33 0.64 39.43
C LEU A 322 -24.00 1.96 39.04
N LEU A 323 -23.35 3.10 39.29
CA LEU A 323 -23.80 4.41 38.80
C LEU A 323 -23.80 4.49 37.27
N GLN A 324 -22.76 3.97 36.60
CA GLN A 324 -22.68 3.92 35.14
C GLN A 324 -23.77 3.02 34.54
N LYS A 325 -24.07 1.88 35.17
CA LYS A 325 -25.21 1.01 34.81
C LYS A 325 -26.53 1.76 34.90
N LYS A 326 -26.76 2.51 35.98
CA LYS A 326 -27.96 3.34 36.17
C LYS A 326 -28.09 4.42 35.10
N GLN A 327 -27.04 5.20 34.86
CA GLN A 327 -27.03 6.24 33.82
C GLN A 327 -27.32 5.66 32.44
N TRP A 328 -26.72 4.51 32.13
CA TRP A 328 -26.96 3.81 30.87
C TRP A 328 -28.40 3.28 30.74
N GLY A 329 -28.98 2.73 31.81
CA GLY A 329 -30.38 2.29 31.85
C GLY A 329 -31.36 3.44 31.63
N GLU A 330 -31.13 4.59 32.27
CA GLU A 330 -31.94 5.80 32.06
C GLU A 330 -31.84 6.34 30.63
N GLU A 331 -30.64 6.34 30.03
CA GLU A 331 -30.44 6.71 28.63
C GLU A 331 -31.17 5.75 27.67
N LEU A 332 -31.08 4.43 27.91
CA LEU A 332 -31.83 3.41 27.16
C LEU A 332 -33.34 3.64 27.24
N ARG A 333 -33.85 4.00 28.42
CA ARG A 333 -35.28 4.30 28.65
C ARG A 333 -35.70 5.55 27.88
N ARG A 334 -34.92 6.64 27.95
CA ARG A 334 -35.15 7.86 27.16
C ARG A 334 -35.16 7.58 25.66
N MET A 335 -34.22 6.77 25.16
CA MET A 335 -34.16 6.38 23.76
C MET A 335 -35.38 5.55 23.33
N ARG A 336 -35.90 4.69 24.20
CA ARG A 336 -37.12 3.92 23.94
C ARG A 336 -38.36 4.81 23.89
N GLU A 337 -38.45 5.80 24.77
CA GLU A 337 -39.54 6.77 24.79
C GLU A 337 -39.54 7.64 23.51
N LEU A 338 -38.35 8.08 23.06
CA LEU A 338 -38.18 8.79 21.77
C LEU A 338 -38.58 7.94 20.56
N LYS A 339 -38.33 6.62 20.60
CA LYS A 339 -38.76 5.68 19.55
C LYS A 339 -40.26 5.39 19.57
N LYS A 340 -40.88 5.32 20.74
CA LYS A 340 -42.33 5.10 20.89
C LYS A 340 -43.16 6.36 20.58
N GLY A 341 -42.58 7.55 20.67
CA GLY A 341 -43.25 8.83 20.47
C GLY A 341 -43.49 9.27 19.01
N LYS A 342 -43.24 8.42 18.00
CA LYS A 342 -43.56 8.74 16.59
C LYS A 342 -44.87 8.05 16.17
N PRO A 343 -46.02 8.75 16.13
CA PRO A 343 -47.22 8.21 15.50
C PRO A 343 -47.10 8.30 13.97
N ALA A 344 -47.67 7.30 13.30
CA ALA A 344 -47.85 7.26 11.86
C ALA A 344 -48.70 8.46 11.39
N VAL A 345 -48.28 9.10 10.31
CA VAL A 345 -49.02 10.17 9.64
C VAL A 345 -50.11 9.52 8.79
N ASP A 346 -51.37 9.68 9.19
CA ASP A 346 -52.54 9.57 8.32
C ASP A 346 -53.36 10.87 8.42
N GLU A 347 -53.44 11.56 7.27
CA GLU A 347 -54.55 12.33 6.69
C GLU A 347 -55.52 13.13 7.61
N TYR A 348 -55.49 14.47 7.54
CA TYR A 348 -56.60 15.39 7.16
C TYR A 348 -56.28 16.86 7.54
N GLY A 349 -56.49 17.79 6.58
CA GLY A 349 -57.17 19.07 6.81
C GLY A 349 -56.39 20.32 7.30
N ASN A 350 -56.11 21.23 6.36
CA ASN A 350 -56.01 22.70 6.47
C ASN A 350 -56.44 23.38 7.80
N THR A 351 -55.62 24.27 8.36
CA THR A 351 -55.75 25.76 8.32
C THR A 351 -54.60 26.40 9.12
N GLY A 352 -54.12 27.56 8.67
CA GLY A 352 -52.96 28.24 9.25
C GLY A 352 -53.27 29.06 10.51
N GLU A 353 -52.21 29.44 11.21
CA GLU A 353 -51.90 30.81 11.62
C GLU A 353 -50.55 30.81 12.36
N ASP A 354 -49.74 31.83 12.08
CA ASP A 354 -48.47 32.10 12.74
C ASP A 354 -48.65 32.26 14.25
N VAL A 355 -47.92 31.48 15.04
CA VAL A 355 -47.61 31.82 16.44
C VAL A 355 -46.15 31.47 16.72
N ASP A 356 -45.48 32.45 17.29
CA ASP A 356 -44.06 32.59 17.51
C ASP A 356 -43.33 31.45 18.24
N GLN A 357 -42.03 31.40 17.90
CA GLN A 357 -40.88 30.97 18.69
C GLN A 357 -41.14 30.80 20.20
N GLU A 358 -40.78 29.63 20.73
CA GLU A 358 -39.82 29.45 21.85
C GLU A 358 -39.91 28.02 22.40
N THR A 359 -39.30 27.04 21.73
CA THR A 359 -38.78 25.81 22.40
C THR A 359 -37.74 25.11 21.54
N GLY A 360 -36.70 25.85 21.14
CA GLY A 360 -35.47 25.24 20.67
C GLY A 360 -34.74 24.64 21.88
N GLY A 361 -34.79 23.32 22.05
CA GLY A 361 -33.91 22.63 23.01
C GLY A 361 -32.45 23.01 22.73
N PRO A 362 -31.58 23.08 23.76
CA PRO A 362 -30.22 23.54 23.57
C PRO A 362 -29.53 22.65 22.53
N ALA A 363 -29.13 23.25 21.41
CA ALA A 363 -28.25 22.60 20.45
C ALA A 363 -27.06 22.05 21.24
N SER A 364 -26.79 20.75 21.09
CA SER A 364 -25.64 20.09 21.69
C SER A 364 -24.42 20.95 21.44
N VAL A 365 -23.90 21.59 22.49
CA VAL A 365 -22.67 22.37 22.42
C VAL A 365 -21.60 21.42 21.89
N PRO A 366 -20.97 21.70 20.74
CA PRO A 366 -19.92 20.84 20.22
C PRO A 366 -18.85 20.72 21.30
N VAL A 367 -18.62 19.51 21.82
CA VAL A 367 -17.53 19.28 22.76
C VAL A 367 -16.23 19.52 21.99
N PRO A 368 -15.39 20.49 22.40
CA PRO A 368 -14.13 20.75 21.71
C PRO A 368 -13.28 19.48 21.73
N LEU A 369 -12.92 19.00 20.54
CA LEU A 369 -11.95 17.92 20.42
C LEU A 369 -10.62 18.37 21.06
N PRO A 370 -9.94 17.51 21.83
CA PRO A 370 -8.66 17.86 22.41
C PRO A 370 -7.62 18.18 21.32
N ASP A 371 -6.90 19.29 21.49
CA ASP A 371 -5.81 19.71 20.60
C ASP A 371 -4.83 18.54 20.37
N MET A 372 -4.48 18.28 19.11
CA MET A 372 -3.48 17.28 18.77
C MET A 372 -2.11 17.68 19.32
N VAL A 373 -1.51 16.80 20.13
CA VAL A 373 -0.18 16.99 20.69
C VAL A 373 0.86 16.71 19.61
N LEU A 374 1.47 17.77 19.07
CA LEU A 374 2.60 17.68 18.15
C LEU A 374 3.88 17.23 18.90
N PRO A 375 4.81 16.52 18.23
CA PRO A 375 6.09 16.18 18.82
C PRO A 375 6.89 17.46 19.15
N PRO A 376 7.67 17.46 20.25
CA PRO A 376 8.47 18.62 20.64
C PRO A 376 9.59 18.86 19.60
N SER A 377 9.60 20.03 18.96
CA SER A 377 10.69 20.47 18.08
C SER A 377 11.86 21.00 18.90
N PHE A 378 13.10 20.67 18.52
CA PHE A 378 14.32 21.04 19.25
C PHE A 378 14.83 22.49 19.01
N ASP A 379 14.17 23.28 18.16
CA ASP A 379 14.57 24.66 17.88
C ASP A 379 14.02 25.63 18.94
N GLY A 380 14.93 26.29 19.66
CA GLY A 380 14.62 27.32 20.66
C GLY A 380 14.23 28.68 20.09
N ASP A 381 14.41 28.92 18.79
CA ASP A 381 14.38 30.26 18.20
C ASP A 381 13.10 30.62 17.44
N ASN A 382 12.07 29.76 17.43
CA ASN A 382 10.82 30.06 16.74
C ASN A 382 9.57 29.79 17.60
N PRO A 383 9.11 30.76 18.42
CA PRO A 383 7.85 30.66 19.15
C PRO A 383 6.60 30.88 18.25
N ALA A 384 6.73 30.77 16.93
CA ALA A 384 5.74 31.24 15.97
C ALA A 384 4.64 30.20 15.68
N PHE A 385 3.42 30.58 16.08
CA PHE A 385 2.12 30.12 15.60
C PHE A 385 1.86 28.60 15.60
N ARG A 386 1.55 28.07 16.78
CA ARG A 386 0.77 26.83 16.88
C ARG A 386 -0.59 27.09 16.21
N TYR A 387 -0.86 26.44 15.08
CA TYR A 387 -2.19 26.43 14.47
C TYR A 387 -3.17 25.83 15.47
N ARG A 388 -3.94 26.68 16.16
CA ARG A 388 -5.13 26.24 16.88
C ARG A 388 -6.14 25.80 15.83
N PHE A 389 -6.77 24.65 16.05
CA PHE A 389 -7.93 24.27 15.27
C PHE A 389 -8.98 25.37 15.47
N LEU A 390 -9.19 26.20 14.45
CA LEU A 390 -10.29 27.16 14.47
C LEU A 390 -11.57 26.33 14.44
N GLU A 391 -12.42 26.54 15.44
CA GLU A 391 -13.71 25.90 15.58
C GLU A 391 -14.45 25.94 14.24
N PRO A 392 -14.71 24.78 13.59
CA PRO A 392 -15.29 24.78 12.28
C PRO A 392 -16.72 25.27 12.40
N THR A 393 -16.97 26.49 11.94
CA THR A 393 -18.32 27.01 11.67
C THR A 393 -18.98 26.32 10.47
N SER A 394 -18.32 25.32 9.88
CA SER A 394 -18.78 24.56 8.71
C SER A 394 -19.33 23.19 9.12
N GLN A 395 -20.26 22.66 8.33
CA GLN A 395 -20.83 21.31 8.49
C GLN A 395 -19.82 20.19 8.13
N PHE A 396 -18.59 20.53 7.79
CA PHE A 396 -17.55 19.60 7.34
C PHE A 396 -16.52 19.38 8.44
N LEU A 397 -16.27 18.12 8.78
CA LEU A 397 -15.25 17.75 9.74
C LEU A 397 -13.94 17.48 9.02
N ALA A 398 -13.11 18.52 8.86
CA ALA A 398 -11.76 18.38 8.31
C ALA A 398 -10.76 18.08 9.44
N ARG A 399 -10.02 16.98 9.32
CA ARG A 399 -8.97 16.54 10.25
C ARG A 399 -7.64 16.40 9.49
N PRO A 400 -6.53 16.95 9.97
CA PRO A 400 -5.23 16.66 9.39
C PRO A 400 -4.80 15.20 9.70
N VAL A 401 -4.07 14.57 8.78
CA VAL A 401 -3.48 13.24 8.97
C VAL A 401 -2.03 13.42 9.42
N LEU A 402 -1.72 13.00 10.65
CA LEU A 402 -0.39 13.14 11.24
C LEU A 402 0.52 11.97 10.85
N ASP A 403 1.72 12.24 10.37
CA ASP A 403 2.83 11.29 10.34
C ASP A 403 3.64 11.37 11.63
N THR A 404 3.59 10.29 12.41
CA THR A 404 4.35 10.13 13.66
C THR A 404 5.84 9.84 13.43
N HIS A 405 6.27 9.64 12.18
CA HIS A 405 7.65 9.34 11.79
C HIS A 405 8.33 10.46 10.99
N GLY A 406 7.80 11.69 11.05
CA GLY A 406 8.40 12.87 10.43
C GLY A 406 9.83 13.14 10.90
N TRP A 407 10.65 13.72 10.01
CA TRP A 407 12.01 14.14 10.32
C TRP A 407 12.01 15.45 11.12
N ASP A 408 13.12 15.77 11.80
CA ASP A 408 13.30 17.09 12.43
C ASP A 408 12.99 18.21 11.42
N HIS A 409 12.19 19.18 11.85
CA HIS A 409 11.64 20.30 11.07
C HIS A 409 10.51 19.99 10.06
N ASP A 410 9.94 18.79 10.05
CA ASP A 410 8.69 18.52 9.33
C ASP A 410 7.47 18.82 10.21
N CYS A 411 6.42 19.44 9.65
CA CYS A 411 5.19 19.74 10.40
C CYS A 411 4.38 18.47 10.73
N GLY A 412 4.85 17.29 10.30
CA GLY A 412 4.24 15.99 10.59
C GLY A 412 2.85 15.82 9.98
N TYR A 413 2.45 16.64 9.00
CA TYR A 413 1.15 16.53 8.34
C TYR A 413 1.33 16.00 6.91
N ASP A 414 0.94 14.75 6.72
CA ASP A 414 1.07 14.04 5.43
C ASP A 414 -0.24 14.04 4.64
N GLY A 415 -1.32 14.58 5.19
CA GLY A 415 -2.60 14.61 4.51
C GLY A 415 -3.73 15.34 5.23
N VAL A 416 -4.89 15.31 4.60
CA VAL A 416 -6.15 15.86 5.10
C VAL A 416 -7.24 14.79 4.93
N ASN A 417 -8.00 14.55 5.98
CA ASN A 417 -9.23 13.77 5.98
C ASN A 417 -10.41 14.72 6.14
N VAL A 418 -11.41 14.62 5.28
CA VAL A 418 -12.63 15.42 5.32
C VAL A 418 -13.82 14.48 5.41
N GLU A 419 -14.56 14.56 6.52
CA GLU A 419 -15.75 13.76 6.78
C GLU A 419 -16.99 14.66 6.77
N HIS A 420 -18.07 14.17 6.15
CA HIS A 420 -19.36 14.85 6.13
C HIS A 420 -20.49 13.83 6.14
N SER A 421 -21.44 14.02 7.05
CA SER A 421 -22.66 13.23 7.15
C SER A 421 -23.85 14.14 6.95
N LEU A 422 -24.68 13.83 5.95
CA LEU A 422 -25.82 14.66 5.54
C LEU A 422 -27.06 13.79 5.34
N ALA A 423 -28.23 14.32 5.68
CA ALA A 423 -29.50 13.71 5.27
C ALA A 423 -29.91 14.27 3.90
N ILE A 424 -29.85 13.44 2.84
CA ILE A 424 -30.33 13.81 1.51
C ILE A 424 -31.86 13.77 1.51
N ALA A 425 -32.48 14.88 1.09
CA ALA A 425 -33.94 15.08 1.11
C ALA A 425 -34.59 14.81 2.48
N SER A 426 -33.84 14.95 3.58
CA SER A 426 -34.26 14.64 4.96
C SER A 426 -34.70 13.18 5.21
N GLN A 427 -34.48 12.28 4.25
CA GLN A 427 -34.97 10.89 4.29
C GLN A 427 -33.84 9.87 4.15
N PHE A 428 -32.80 10.18 3.37
CA PHE A 428 -31.71 9.26 3.06
C PHE A 428 -30.42 9.72 3.73
N PRO A 429 -29.99 9.10 4.85
CA PRO A 429 -28.70 9.41 5.44
C PRO A 429 -27.56 9.02 4.47
N ALA A 430 -26.69 9.99 4.20
CA ALA A 430 -25.50 9.85 3.40
C ALA A 430 -24.27 10.23 4.22
N ALA A 431 -23.17 9.50 4.02
CA ALA A 431 -21.88 9.75 4.62
C ALA A 431 -20.82 9.76 3.53
N VAL A 432 -19.98 10.80 3.54
CA VAL A 432 -18.87 10.98 2.61
C VAL A 432 -17.61 11.23 3.42
N SER A 433 -16.57 10.45 3.16
CA SER A 433 -15.23 10.66 3.71
C SER A 433 -14.20 10.72 2.60
N VAL A 434 -13.33 11.73 2.66
CA VAL A 434 -12.27 11.97 1.68
C VAL A 434 -10.95 12.09 2.40
N GLN A 435 -10.07 11.12 2.22
CA GLN A 435 -8.70 11.17 2.72
C GLN A 435 -7.73 11.39 1.57
N LEU A 436 -7.00 12.50 1.64
CA LEU A 436 -5.94 12.85 0.70
C LEU A 436 -4.62 12.81 1.45
N THR A 437 -3.67 12.01 0.99
CA THR A 437 -2.31 11.96 1.54
C THR A 437 -1.30 12.20 0.43
N LYS A 438 -0.30 13.03 0.71
CA LYS A 438 0.73 13.43 -0.26
C LYS A 438 2.10 13.40 0.40
N ASP A 439 2.88 12.39 0.06
CA ASP A 439 4.30 12.28 0.38
C ASP A 439 5.15 12.89 -0.78
N LYS A 440 6.45 13.12 -0.54
CA LYS A 440 7.44 13.57 -1.54
C LYS A 440 7.46 12.70 -2.79
N LYS A 441 7.10 11.42 -2.69
CA LYS A 441 7.16 10.43 -3.78
C LYS A 441 5.80 9.93 -4.25
N GLU A 442 4.77 9.95 -3.41
CA GLU A 442 3.49 9.32 -3.67
C GLU A 442 2.31 10.21 -3.28
N PHE A 443 1.25 10.14 -4.08
CA PHE A 443 -0.01 10.83 -3.81
C PHE A 443 -1.12 9.78 -3.76
N ASN A 444 -1.83 9.71 -2.64
CA ASN A 444 -2.85 8.72 -2.37
C ASN A 444 -4.18 9.40 -2.09
N ILE A 445 -5.22 8.93 -2.77
CA ILE A 445 -6.60 9.38 -2.63
C ILE A 445 -7.44 8.20 -2.16
N HIS A 446 -8.22 8.43 -1.10
CA HIS A 446 -9.28 7.55 -0.66
C HIS A 446 -10.59 8.34 -0.53
N LEU A 447 -11.61 7.93 -1.25
CA LEU A 447 -12.98 8.42 -1.15
C LEU A 447 -13.86 7.24 -0.75
N ASP A 448 -14.67 7.39 0.29
CA ASP A 448 -15.72 6.44 0.68
C ASP A 448 -17.01 7.25 0.79
N SER A 449 -17.95 6.99 -0.12
CA SER A 449 -19.26 7.63 -0.16
C SER A 449 -20.34 6.58 -0.05
N SER A 450 -21.30 6.76 0.85
CA SER A 450 -22.41 5.83 1.03
C SER A 450 -23.71 6.58 1.30
N VAL A 451 -24.81 6.05 0.79
CA VAL A 451 -26.17 6.50 1.06
C VAL A 451 -27.01 5.30 1.43
N SER A 452 -27.90 5.44 2.40
CA SER A 452 -28.82 4.36 2.77
C SER A 452 -30.27 4.81 2.83
N ALA A 453 -31.15 3.84 2.63
CA ALA A 453 -32.59 3.95 2.64
C ALA A 453 -33.14 2.89 3.58
N LYS A 454 -33.90 3.29 4.60
CA LYS A 454 -34.62 2.36 5.47
C LYS A 454 -35.95 1.98 4.85
N HIS A 455 -36.25 0.68 4.83
CA HIS A 455 -37.49 0.10 4.32
C HIS A 455 -38.24 -0.54 5.50
N GLY A 456 -39.13 0.23 6.13
CA GLY A 456 -39.81 -0.17 7.37
C GLY A 456 -38.87 -0.33 8.56
N GLU A 457 -39.30 -1.11 9.57
CA GLU A 457 -38.51 -1.37 10.79
C GLU A 457 -37.44 -2.46 10.62
N ASN A 458 -37.61 -3.35 9.63
CA ASN A 458 -36.84 -4.59 9.51
C ASN A 458 -35.88 -4.64 8.30
N GLY A 459 -35.83 -3.60 7.47
CA GLY A 459 -35.04 -3.61 6.24
C GLY A 459 -34.28 -2.31 6.01
N SER A 460 -33.09 -2.39 5.42
CA SER A 460 -32.38 -1.21 4.91
C SER A 460 -31.51 -1.57 3.71
N THR A 461 -31.43 -0.65 2.76
CA THR A 461 -30.62 -0.77 1.55
C THR A 461 -29.59 0.34 1.54
N MET A 462 -28.35 0.05 1.17
CA MET A 462 -27.24 0.99 1.06
C MET A 462 -26.66 0.91 -0.36
N ALA A 463 -26.36 2.07 -0.93
CA ALA A 463 -25.55 2.20 -2.12
C ALA A 463 -24.27 2.98 -1.77
N GLY A 464 -23.13 2.52 -2.28
CA GLY A 464 -21.84 3.13 -2.00
C GLY A 464 -20.98 3.29 -3.24
N PHE A 465 -20.13 4.30 -3.23
CA PHE A 465 -19.16 4.60 -4.27
C PHE A 465 -17.82 4.99 -3.66
N ASP A 466 -16.80 4.20 -3.98
CA ASP A 466 -15.45 4.41 -3.46
C ASP A 466 -14.46 4.70 -4.56
N ILE A 467 -13.46 5.50 -4.22
CA ILE A 467 -12.25 5.66 -5.01
C ILE A 467 -11.07 5.32 -4.11
N GLN A 468 -10.20 4.42 -4.56
CA GLN A 468 -8.98 4.09 -3.82
C GLN A 468 -7.79 3.98 -4.77
N ASN A 469 -6.63 4.43 -4.31
CA ASN A 469 -5.39 4.21 -5.04
C ASN A 469 -4.89 2.76 -4.86
N VAL A 470 -4.72 2.05 -5.97
CA VAL A 470 -4.14 0.70 -6.04
C VAL A 470 -2.85 0.79 -6.87
N GLY A 471 -1.73 0.98 -6.17
CA GLY A 471 -0.45 1.26 -6.80
C GLY A 471 -0.44 2.64 -7.44
N LYS A 472 -0.44 2.71 -8.78
CA LYS A 472 -0.47 3.98 -9.55
C LYS A 472 -1.82 4.25 -10.22
N GLN A 473 -2.85 3.46 -9.93
CA GLN A 473 -4.16 3.54 -10.57
C GLN A 473 -5.25 3.75 -9.54
N LEU A 474 -6.30 4.46 -9.94
CA LEU A 474 -7.52 4.57 -9.14
C LEU A 474 -8.44 3.39 -9.44
N ALA A 475 -8.85 2.70 -8.38
CA ALA A 475 -9.95 1.75 -8.40
C ALA A 475 -11.24 2.48 -8.07
N TYR A 476 -12.26 2.31 -8.90
CA TYR A 476 -13.61 2.83 -8.67
C TYR A 476 -14.50 1.66 -8.26
N VAL A 477 -15.06 1.68 -7.06
CA VAL A 477 -15.86 0.58 -6.53
C VAL A 477 -17.30 1.07 -6.36
N PHE A 478 -18.21 0.51 -7.13
CA PHE A 478 -19.64 0.66 -6.90
C PHE A 478 -20.14 -0.49 -6.04
N ARG A 479 -20.94 -0.20 -5.01
CA ARG A 479 -21.41 -1.18 -4.04
C ARG A 479 -22.90 -1.01 -3.80
N GLY A 480 -23.59 -2.13 -3.61
CA GLY A 480 -24.96 -2.15 -3.13
C GLY A 480 -25.10 -3.24 -2.08
N GLU A 481 -25.71 -2.93 -0.94
CA GLU A 481 -25.92 -3.85 0.17
C GLU A 481 -27.34 -3.72 0.68
N THR A 482 -27.99 -4.83 1.00
CA THR A 482 -29.32 -4.86 1.58
C THR A 482 -29.31 -5.73 2.82
N LYS A 483 -29.74 -5.16 3.94
CA LYS A 483 -29.85 -5.82 5.25
C LYS A 483 -31.32 -6.05 5.59
N PHE A 484 -31.64 -7.25 6.05
CA PHE A 484 -32.97 -7.64 6.50
C PHE A 484 -32.90 -8.35 7.84
N LYS A 485 -33.86 -8.04 8.72
CA LYS A 485 -34.06 -8.70 10.01
C LYS A 485 -35.10 -9.80 9.83
N ASN A 486 -34.67 -11.06 9.79
CA ASN A 486 -35.56 -12.21 9.48
C ASN A 486 -36.24 -12.78 10.75
N LEU A 487 -35.57 -12.72 11.91
CA LEU A 487 -36.05 -13.18 13.22
C LEU A 487 -35.64 -12.18 14.30
N LYS A 488 -36.26 -12.21 15.50
CA LYS A 488 -35.99 -11.25 16.60
C LYS A 488 -34.50 -11.01 16.90
N LYS A 489 -33.61 -11.96 16.59
CA LYS A 489 -32.15 -11.91 16.90
C LYS A 489 -31.21 -12.22 15.72
N ASN A 490 -31.71 -12.35 14.47
CA ASN A 490 -30.86 -12.60 13.29
C ASN A 490 -30.99 -11.47 12.24
N LYS A 491 -29.84 -10.97 11.77
CA LYS A 491 -29.73 -9.97 10.69
C LYS A 491 -28.93 -10.57 9.54
N THR A 492 -29.56 -10.69 8.38
CA THR A 492 -28.93 -11.18 7.15
C THR A 492 -28.68 -10.00 6.21
N ALA A 493 -27.47 -9.92 5.65
CA ALA A 493 -27.04 -8.91 4.70
C ALA A 493 -26.62 -9.56 3.37
N ALA A 494 -27.12 -9.05 2.26
CA ALA A 494 -26.71 -9.46 0.93
C ALA A 494 -26.16 -8.25 0.18
N GLY A 495 -24.96 -8.38 -0.38
CA GLY A 495 -24.28 -7.27 -1.06
C GLY A 495 -23.66 -7.67 -2.39
N PHE A 496 -23.49 -6.70 -3.26
CA PHE A 496 -22.73 -6.82 -4.49
C PHE A 496 -21.75 -5.66 -4.64
N SER A 497 -20.67 -5.89 -5.38
CA SER A 497 -19.70 -4.86 -5.72
C SER A 497 -19.26 -4.96 -7.17
N VAL A 498 -19.10 -3.84 -7.85
CA VAL A 498 -18.49 -3.74 -9.18
C VAL A 498 -17.28 -2.83 -9.05
N THR A 499 -16.09 -3.39 -9.24
CA THR A 499 -14.82 -2.66 -9.20
C THR A 499 -14.28 -2.45 -10.61
N PHE A 500 -14.06 -1.20 -10.98
CA PHE A 500 -13.38 -0.78 -12.20
C PHE A 500 -11.94 -0.41 -11.87
N LEU A 501 -10.99 -1.10 -12.49
CA LEU A 501 -9.57 -0.81 -12.37
C LEU A 501 -8.92 -0.77 -13.76
N GLY A 502 -8.79 0.44 -14.31
CA GLY A 502 -8.37 0.64 -15.70
C GLY A 502 -9.32 -0.07 -16.66
N GLU A 503 -8.81 -1.04 -17.41
CA GLU A 503 -9.61 -1.85 -18.36
C GLU A 503 -10.15 -3.16 -17.74
N ASN A 504 -9.89 -3.42 -16.45
CA ASN A 504 -10.38 -4.61 -15.77
C ASN A 504 -11.64 -4.29 -14.99
N ILE A 505 -12.66 -5.13 -15.15
CA ILE A 505 -13.88 -5.09 -14.35
C ILE A 505 -13.90 -6.35 -13.47
N ALA A 506 -14.11 -6.16 -12.18
CA ALA A 506 -14.31 -7.25 -11.23
C ALA A 506 -15.71 -7.12 -10.63
N THR A 507 -16.46 -8.21 -10.61
CA THR A 507 -17.79 -8.28 -10.00
C THR A 507 -17.74 -9.20 -8.79
N GLY A 508 -18.39 -8.79 -7.71
CA GLY A 508 -18.38 -9.49 -6.45
C GLY A 508 -19.77 -9.62 -5.85
N LEU A 509 -20.02 -10.74 -5.18
CA LEU A 509 -21.23 -11.01 -4.41
C LEU A 509 -20.84 -11.42 -2.99
N LYS A 510 -21.60 -10.95 -2.00
CA LYS A 510 -21.42 -11.21 -0.58
C LYS A 510 -22.75 -11.58 0.06
N LEU A 511 -22.69 -12.53 0.97
CA LEU A 511 -23.75 -12.85 1.91
C LEU A 511 -23.14 -12.83 3.31
N GLU A 512 -23.77 -12.15 4.25
CA GLU A 512 -23.35 -12.05 5.64
C GLU A 512 -24.55 -12.32 6.55
N ASP A 513 -24.34 -13.04 7.64
CA ASP A 513 -25.37 -13.35 8.62
C ASP A 513 -24.84 -13.09 10.03
N HIS A 514 -25.61 -12.32 10.81
CA HIS A 514 -25.30 -11.94 12.17
C HIS A 514 -26.26 -12.59 13.14
N ILE A 515 -25.76 -13.56 13.90
CA ILE A 515 -26.53 -14.30 14.91
C ILE A 515 -26.08 -13.84 16.29
N VAL A 516 -27.00 -13.28 17.05
CA VAL A 516 -26.78 -12.92 18.46
C VAL A 516 -27.31 -14.04 19.35
N VAL A 517 -26.42 -14.66 20.14
CA VAL A 517 -26.74 -15.76 21.06
C VAL A 517 -26.60 -15.25 22.51
N GLY A 518 -27.73 -15.04 23.18
CA GLY A 518 -27.77 -14.42 24.50
C GLY A 518 -27.29 -12.97 24.49
N LYS A 519 -26.79 -12.47 25.63
CA LYS A 519 -26.32 -11.08 25.78
C LYS A 519 -24.85 -10.88 25.36
N ARG A 520 -24.06 -11.98 25.33
CA ARG A 520 -22.60 -11.92 25.29
C ARG A 520 -21.97 -12.45 24.01
N LEU A 521 -22.60 -13.40 23.32
CA LEU A 521 -22.00 -14.04 22.14
C LEU A 521 -22.63 -13.51 20.86
N VAL A 522 -21.80 -13.00 19.95
CA VAL A 522 -22.20 -12.60 18.59
C VAL A 522 -21.39 -13.40 17.59
N LEU A 523 -22.08 -14.07 16.68
CA LEU A 523 -21.50 -14.83 15.59
C LEU A 523 -21.80 -14.10 14.28
N VAL A 524 -20.76 -13.81 13.50
CA VAL A 524 -20.87 -13.18 12.19
C VAL A 524 -20.22 -14.08 11.17
N GLY A 525 -21.02 -14.63 10.26
CA GLY A 525 -20.54 -15.43 9.14
C GLY A 525 -20.68 -14.63 7.86
N SER A 526 -19.59 -14.39 7.13
CA SER A 526 -19.65 -13.78 5.80
C SER A 526 -19.02 -14.70 4.76
N THR A 527 -19.61 -14.74 3.58
CA THR A 527 -19.11 -15.50 2.43
C THR A 527 -19.27 -14.68 1.18
N GLY A 528 -18.36 -14.87 0.23
CA GLY A 528 -18.36 -14.06 -0.97
C GLY A 528 -17.51 -14.64 -2.08
N THR A 529 -17.77 -14.12 -3.27
CA THR A 529 -17.01 -14.47 -4.47
C THR A 529 -16.75 -13.21 -5.28
N VAL A 530 -15.55 -13.13 -5.87
CA VAL A 530 -15.17 -12.07 -6.81
C VAL A 530 -14.64 -12.70 -8.09
N ARG A 531 -15.14 -12.22 -9.24
CA ARG A 531 -14.77 -12.71 -10.58
C ARG A 531 -14.22 -11.57 -11.43
N SER A 532 -13.14 -11.84 -12.17
CA SER A 532 -12.62 -10.93 -13.19
C SER A 532 -11.89 -11.69 -14.29
N LYS A 533 -12.11 -11.32 -15.56
CA LYS A 533 -11.40 -11.87 -16.75
C LYS A 533 -11.20 -13.40 -16.74
N GLY A 534 -12.22 -14.15 -16.33
CA GLY A 534 -12.22 -15.62 -16.31
C GLY A 534 -11.63 -16.27 -15.05
N ASP A 535 -11.11 -15.50 -14.11
CA ASP A 535 -10.59 -15.96 -12.83
C ASP A 535 -11.60 -15.65 -11.71
N SER A 536 -11.62 -16.49 -10.67
CA SER A 536 -12.55 -16.37 -9.55
C SER A 536 -11.87 -16.64 -8.21
N ALA A 537 -12.17 -15.80 -7.23
CA ALA A 537 -11.78 -15.99 -5.84
C ALA A 537 -13.04 -16.25 -5.01
N TYR A 538 -12.93 -17.14 -4.03
CA TYR A 538 -13.98 -17.46 -3.08
C TYR A 538 -13.43 -17.22 -1.68
N GLY A 539 -14.24 -16.63 -0.81
CA GLY A 539 -13.83 -16.33 0.56
C GLY A 539 -14.96 -16.54 1.54
N ALA A 540 -14.61 -16.97 2.74
CA ALA A 540 -15.51 -17.07 3.86
C ALA A 540 -14.78 -16.59 5.12
N ASN A 541 -15.45 -15.75 5.91
CA ASN A 541 -14.99 -15.30 7.22
C ASN A 541 -16.02 -15.73 8.27
N LEU A 542 -15.53 -16.21 9.41
CA LEU A 542 -16.32 -16.50 10.58
C LEU A 542 -15.73 -15.73 11.75
N GLU A 543 -16.48 -14.77 12.28
CA GLU A 543 -16.10 -14.01 13.47
C GLU A 543 -16.98 -14.39 14.64
N MET A 544 -16.36 -14.76 15.75
CA MET A 544 -16.99 -14.97 17.03
C MET A 544 -16.56 -13.87 17.99
N ARG A 545 -17.51 -13.07 18.46
CA ARG A 545 -17.28 -11.98 19.41
C ARG A 545 -17.92 -12.34 20.75
N LEU A 546 -17.10 -12.46 21.78
CA LEU A 546 -17.52 -12.66 23.16
C LEU A 546 -17.37 -11.34 23.93
N ARG A 547 -18.49 -10.80 24.38
CA ARG A 547 -18.56 -9.60 25.21
C ARG A 547 -18.38 -9.95 26.68
N GLY A 548 -17.72 -9.05 27.41
CA GLY A 548 -17.58 -9.13 28.87
C GLY A 548 -18.93 -9.09 29.58
N ALA A 549 -18.90 -9.38 30.88
CA ALA A 549 -20.11 -9.45 31.70
C ALA A 549 -20.90 -8.15 31.75
N ASP A 550 -20.17 -7.03 31.83
CA ASP A 550 -20.70 -5.68 32.00
C ASP A 550 -20.55 -4.83 30.71
N PHE A 551 -20.52 -5.46 29.53
CA PHE A 551 -20.48 -4.74 28.25
C PHE A 551 -21.79 -3.97 28.03
N PRO A 552 -21.78 -2.68 27.63
CA PRO A 552 -20.65 -1.92 27.04
C PRO A 552 -19.77 -1.11 28.02
N ILE A 553 -20.01 -1.16 29.32
CA ILE A 553 -19.35 -0.28 30.32
C ILE A 553 -17.85 -0.59 30.43
N ASP A 554 -17.49 -1.86 30.65
CA ASP A 554 -16.08 -2.26 30.79
C ASP A 554 -15.34 -2.33 29.44
N GLN A 555 -16.06 -2.25 28.31
CA GLN A 555 -15.54 -2.40 26.93
C GLN A 555 -14.73 -3.69 26.68
N ASP A 556 -14.78 -4.64 27.61
CA ASP A 556 -14.07 -5.91 27.51
C ASP A 556 -14.71 -6.78 26.45
N GLN A 557 -13.92 -7.18 25.47
CA GLN A 557 -14.37 -8.02 24.36
C GLN A 557 -13.25 -8.91 23.83
N SER A 558 -13.61 -10.12 23.46
CA SER A 558 -12.72 -11.07 22.80
C SER A 558 -13.32 -11.50 21.47
N THR A 559 -12.58 -11.26 20.39
CA THR A 559 -12.95 -11.59 19.02
C THR A 559 -12.02 -12.68 18.49
N LEU A 560 -12.59 -13.77 18.00
CA LEU A 560 -11.90 -14.81 17.25
C LEU A 560 -12.43 -14.78 15.81
N GLY A 561 -11.59 -14.41 14.86
CA GLY A 561 -11.89 -14.42 13.43
C GLY A 561 -11.15 -15.55 12.72
N LEU A 562 -11.87 -16.35 11.94
CA LEU A 562 -11.31 -17.31 11.00
C LEU A 562 -11.60 -16.83 9.58
N SER A 563 -10.62 -16.85 8.69
CA SER A 563 -10.78 -16.51 7.28
C SER A 563 -10.29 -17.65 6.40
N LEU A 564 -11.02 -17.92 5.33
CA LEU A 564 -10.73 -18.93 4.33
C LEU A 564 -10.83 -18.25 2.97
N VAL A 565 -9.78 -18.30 2.16
CA VAL A 565 -9.76 -17.74 0.80
C VAL A 565 -9.19 -18.77 -0.17
N LYS A 566 -9.91 -19.05 -1.26
CA LYS A 566 -9.48 -19.94 -2.34
C LYS A 566 -9.33 -19.15 -3.63
N TRP A 567 -8.15 -19.22 -4.25
CA TRP A 567 -7.87 -18.56 -5.53
C TRP A 567 -6.85 -19.38 -6.33
N ARG A 568 -7.12 -19.65 -7.62
CA ARG A 568 -6.24 -20.44 -8.52
C ARG A 568 -5.79 -21.81 -8.00
N GLY A 569 -6.59 -22.44 -7.14
CA GLY A 569 -6.24 -23.72 -6.51
C GLY A 569 -5.46 -23.59 -5.20
N ASP A 570 -4.93 -22.41 -4.89
CA ASP A 570 -4.29 -22.11 -3.61
C ASP A 570 -5.33 -21.77 -2.55
N LEU A 571 -5.18 -22.37 -1.37
CA LEU A 571 -6.01 -22.11 -0.20
C LEU A 571 -5.20 -21.28 0.82
N ALA A 572 -5.78 -20.19 1.29
CA ALA A 572 -5.28 -19.36 2.37
C ALA A 572 -6.25 -19.43 3.56
N LEU A 573 -5.77 -19.85 4.72
CA LEU A 573 -6.46 -19.74 6.00
C LEU A 573 -5.76 -18.68 6.84
N GLY A 574 -6.56 -17.92 7.56
CA GLY A 574 -6.13 -16.98 8.57
C GLY A 574 -6.90 -17.22 9.86
N ALA A 575 -6.23 -17.08 10.99
CA ALA A 575 -6.86 -17.04 12.30
C ALA A 575 -6.38 -15.79 13.02
N ASN A 576 -7.32 -14.95 13.43
CA ASN A 576 -7.06 -13.70 14.14
C ASN A 576 -7.77 -13.76 15.49
N PHE A 577 -7.03 -13.56 16.56
CA PHE A 577 -7.55 -13.43 17.91
C PHE A 577 -7.26 -12.02 18.40
N GLN A 578 -8.27 -11.33 18.89
CA GLN A 578 -8.15 -10.03 19.53
C GLN A 578 -8.90 -10.07 20.85
N SER A 579 -8.23 -9.78 21.96
CA SER A 579 -8.85 -9.67 23.28
C SER A 579 -8.47 -8.35 23.90
N GLN A 580 -9.47 -7.61 24.37
CA GLN A 580 -9.31 -6.37 25.11
C GLN A 580 -9.90 -6.58 26.51
N LEU A 581 -9.05 -6.38 27.51
CA LEU A 581 -9.34 -6.65 28.91
C LEU A 581 -8.91 -5.45 29.76
N SER A 582 -9.79 -4.98 30.61
CA SER A 582 -9.54 -3.90 31.56
C SER A 582 -9.05 -4.50 32.88
N ILE A 583 -7.80 -4.22 33.24
CA ILE A 583 -7.16 -4.73 34.47
C ILE A 583 -7.19 -3.61 35.50
N GLY A 584 -8.26 -3.57 36.29
CA GLY A 584 -8.52 -2.51 37.28
C GLY A 584 -8.88 -1.16 36.63
N ARG A 585 -8.88 -0.09 37.43
CA ARG A 585 -9.38 1.23 37.04
C ARG A 585 -8.54 1.98 36.01
N ASN A 586 -7.22 1.75 36.05
CA ASN A 586 -6.23 2.60 35.39
C ASN A 586 -5.38 1.86 34.36
N SER A 587 -5.67 0.58 34.07
CA SER A 587 -4.91 -0.20 33.09
C SER A 587 -5.81 -0.97 32.14
N LYS A 588 -5.49 -0.92 30.84
CA LYS A 588 -6.14 -1.71 29.78
C LYS A 588 -5.08 -2.51 29.04
N VAL A 589 -5.37 -3.78 28.79
CA VAL A 589 -4.50 -4.67 28.01
C VAL A 589 -5.26 -5.15 26.79
N ALA A 590 -4.68 -4.96 25.62
CA ALA A 590 -5.18 -5.49 24.36
C ALA A 590 -4.16 -6.46 23.77
N VAL A 591 -4.56 -7.72 23.59
CA VAL A 591 -3.78 -8.77 22.95
C VAL A 591 -4.34 -8.99 21.55
N ARG A 592 -3.47 -8.96 20.54
CA ARG A 592 -3.79 -9.33 19.16
C ARG A 592 -2.83 -10.42 18.72
N ALA A 593 -3.33 -11.54 18.22
CA ALA A 593 -2.53 -12.63 17.67
C ALA A 593 -3.13 -13.02 16.32
N GLY A 594 -2.33 -12.94 15.26
CA GLY A 594 -2.71 -13.38 13.92
C GLY A 594 -1.81 -14.51 13.44
N LEU A 595 -2.38 -15.53 12.81
CA LEU A 595 -1.67 -16.67 12.23
C LEU A 595 -2.16 -16.89 10.79
N ASN A 596 -1.24 -17.21 9.88
CA ASN A 596 -1.55 -17.59 8.50
C ASN A 596 -1.12 -19.03 8.16
N ASN A 597 -1.49 -19.50 6.97
CA ASN A 597 -1.14 -20.83 6.45
C ASN A 597 0.34 -21.20 6.42
N LYS A 598 1.24 -20.23 6.52
CA LYS A 598 2.69 -20.48 6.55
C LYS A 598 3.23 -20.56 7.98
N MET A 599 2.35 -20.65 8.98
CA MET A 599 2.68 -20.56 10.41
C MET A 599 3.42 -19.26 10.77
N SER A 600 3.32 -18.24 9.90
CA SER A 600 3.87 -16.92 10.15
C SER A 600 2.77 -16.05 10.73
N GLY A 601 3.07 -15.38 11.83
CA GLY A 601 2.09 -14.65 12.60
C GLY A 601 2.72 -13.52 13.39
N GLN A 602 1.89 -12.59 13.84
CA GLN A 602 2.30 -11.49 14.70
C GLN A 602 1.47 -11.54 15.97
N ILE A 603 2.15 -11.44 17.11
CA ILE A 603 1.52 -11.25 18.42
C ILE A 603 1.87 -9.84 18.86
N THR A 604 0.84 -9.01 19.04
CA THR A 604 0.96 -7.64 19.51
C THR A 604 0.22 -7.53 20.82
N VAL A 605 0.94 -7.15 21.88
CA VAL A 605 0.36 -6.85 23.19
C VAL A 605 0.49 -5.35 23.42
N ARG A 606 -0.64 -4.67 23.60
CA ARG A 606 -0.70 -3.24 23.91
C ARG A 606 -1.22 -3.07 25.33
N THR A 607 -0.37 -2.55 26.21
CA THR A 607 -0.73 -2.20 27.59
C THR A 607 -0.81 -0.69 27.72
N SER A 608 -1.94 -0.15 28.13
CA SER A 608 -2.11 1.25 28.51
C SER A 608 -2.29 1.33 30.02
N SER A 609 -1.47 2.11 30.72
CA SER A 609 -1.61 2.33 32.17
C SER A 609 -1.39 3.80 32.49
N SER A 610 -2.26 4.39 33.32
CA SER A 610 -2.12 5.79 33.77
C SER A 610 -1.31 5.93 35.08
N ASP A 611 -1.14 4.85 35.85
CA ASP A 611 -0.50 4.89 37.17
C ASP A 611 0.93 4.34 37.19
N GLN A 612 1.30 3.45 36.27
CA GLN A 612 2.59 2.76 36.29
C GLN A 612 3.43 3.05 35.04
N LEU A 613 4.04 4.24 35.00
CA LEU A 613 5.08 4.61 34.02
C LEU A 613 6.25 3.60 33.98
N GLN A 614 6.48 2.85 35.07
CA GLN A 614 7.49 1.81 35.14
C GLN A 614 7.25 0.64 34.15
N ILE A 615 6.01 0.39 33.74
CA ILE A 615 5.72 -0.63 32.72
C ILE A 615 6.36 -0.25 31.38
N ALA A 616 6.49 1.05 31.06
CA ALA A 616 7.20 1.51 29.86
C ALA A 616 8.68 1.09 29.85
N LEU A 617 9.31 0.90 31.02
CA LEU A 617 10.69 0.39 31.11
C LEU A 617 10.81 -1.05 30.62
N THR A 618 9.74 -1.85 30.62
CA THR A 618 9.75 -3.18 29.97
C THR A 618 9.82 -3.09 28.45
N GLY A 619 9.49 -1.94 27.85
CA GLY A 619 9.75 -1.65 26.44
C GLY A 619 11.24 -1.50 26.10
N LEU A 620 12.12 -1.32 27.11
CA LEU A 620 13.58 -1.29 26.92
C LEU A 620 14.19 -2.69 26.89
N LEU A 621 13.47 -3.73 27.33
CA LEU A 621 13.99 -5.11 27.39
C LEU A 621 14.45 -5.64 26.02
N PRO A 622 13.75 -5.41 24.89
CA PRO A 622 14.23 -5.79 23.56
C PRO A 622 15.54 -5.09 23.18
N ILE A 623 15.70 -3.82 23.56
CA ILE A 623 16.92 -3.02 23.32
C ILE A 623 18.07 -3.54 24.17
N VAL A 624 17.82 -3.79 25.46
CA VAL A 624 18.78 -4.40 26.38
C VAL A 624 19.17 -5.81 25.93
N MET A 625 18.23 -6.61 25.42
CA MET A 625 18.53 -7.92 24.83
C MET A 625 19.32 -7.81 23.52
N ALA A 626 19.04 -6.82 22.67
CA ALA A 626 19.81 -6.58 21.45
C ALA A 626 21.25 -6.14 21.75
N ILE A 627 21.43 -5.25 22.73
CA ILE A 627 22.74 -4.82 23.23
C ILE A 627 23.45 -5.98 23.93
N TYR A 628 22.75 -6.78 24.72
CA TYR A 628 23.33 -7.97 25.35
C TYR A 628 23.79 -9.00 24.32
N LYS A 629 23.00 -9.22 23.25
CA LYS A 629 23.38 -10.09 22.13
C LYS A 629 24.52 -9.54 21.29
N SER A 630 24.67 -8.21 21.19
CA SER A 630 25.80 -7.60 20.47
C SER A 630 27.10 -7.64 21.30
N ILE A 631 27.01 -7.57 22.64
CA ILE A 631 28.16 -7.62 23.55
C ILE A 631 28.61 -9.06 23.84
N LYS A 632 27.68 -10.02 23.84
CA LYS A 632 27.99 -11.47 23.87
C LYS A 632 27.60 -12.10 22.53
N PRO A 633 28.49 -12.12 21.52
CA PRO A 633 28.31 -13.04 20.41
C PRO A 633 28.33 -14.47 20.99
N ARG A 634 27.16 -15.11 21.05
CA ARG A 634 27.09 -16.53 21.39
C ARG A 634 27.87 -17.27 20.30
N VAL A 635 28.89 -18.00 20.73
CA VAL A 635 29.46 -19.11 19.97
C VAL A 635 28.29 -19.94 19.44
N SER A 636 28.29 -20.15 18.14
CA SER A 636 27.30 -20.94 17.42
C SER A 636 27.19 -22.32 18.03
N ASP A 637 26.08 -22.61 18.71
CA ASP A 637 25.65 -23.99 18.89
C ASP A 637 25.17 -24.50 17.53
N ASN A 638 25.85 -25.54 17.05
CA ASN A 638 25.59 -26.24 15.80
C ASN A 638 24.11 -26.64 15.71
N TYR A 639 23.36 -25.97 14.82
CA TYR A 639 22.15 -26.57 14.28
C TYR A 639 22.55 -27.47 13.10
N SER A 640 22.60 -28.77 13.39
CA SER A 640 22.62 -29.85 12.41
C SER A 640 21.40 -29.69 11.49
N MET A 641 21.65 -29.51 10.19
CA MET A 641 20.64 -29.76 9.17
C MET A 641 20.40 -31.26 9.08
N TYR A 642 19.21 -31.70 9.45
CA TYR A 642 18.52 -32.84 8.86
C TYR A 642 17.06 -32.50 8.68
#